data_AF-A0A2T5PAN9-F1
#
_entry.id   AF-A0A2T5PAN9-F1
#
_cell.length_a   1.000
_cell.length_b   1.000
_cell.length_c   1.000
_cell.angle_alpha   90.00
_cell.angle_beta   90.00
_cell.angle_gamma   90.00
#
_symmetry.space_group_name_H-M   'P 1'
#
loop_
_entity.id
_entity.type
_entity.pdbx_description
1 polymer ?
#
loop_
_entity_poly.entity_id
_entity_poly.type
_entity_poly.pdbx_seq_one_letter_code
_entity_poly.pdbx_strand_id
1 'polypeptide(L)'
;MNTEVPVVTESTVDTAPAPVWILLYEPEDEQEVHARVLPSFAASSEAQVWPRDERLPDLPRGTRVATWLCDAALKQVIPEAGRQGWVIGLLPHPQMPNARFGFGIASRLEQAQEDLSQLQMDVDLLYCNDEPVFNAVLAGDSYSLKPARDPGEGLWRRLRRFVRLMPALNRLRLRPFRLETQKEKVIETAALGIVAVEHGRSNPLSRRLLEDSSVNDGMLHALVLAPRSVMEFLRFLLASVLLPARQSNALPPFVGHIKSQRLRVSNGSPFDYVVDGVPGNGCELELRVEQKAFSLVPGRYLSIGKASGKESFRTESLPVGEARKALVAYPMPWIHHAATEEFRDLFLVLRDNARASQVFLTLMVLATLLACVGLFAGSAPVIIGAMILAPLMSPIISLAMGVLRQDERLMTESFRTLCVGIGLALLCATLLTLLVPLQTLNNEISARLQPTLLDLAVAVISGVAGAYAHARAEVAKSLAGVAIAVALVPPLAVTGMGLGWLDWHVFSGAFLLFLTNLAGIVLAAALTFLALGYSPFSRARRGLLLSLMLVIMVSVPLALGFQRMVDEHRVQRTLDGWDVAGVTLQDVSVRPGEPMHLQLRVLSPRPLTETDLDAIKQAIEERLRRSVRLEVVIAILR
;
A
#
# COMPACT_ATOMS: atom_id res chain seq x y z
N MET A 1 26.29 48.92 -12.20
CA MET A 1 25.20 49.91 -12.18
C MET A 1 24.44 49.73 -10.89
N ASN A 2 24.64 50.66 -9.95
CA ASN A 2 23.81 50.80 -8.76
C ASN A 2 22.39 51.14 -9.20
N THR A 3 21.41 50.42 -8.71
CA THR A 3 20.00 50.83 -8.78
C THR A 3 19.49 50.96 -7.35
N GLU A 4 19.26 52.22 -7.00
CA GLU A 4 18.76 52.72 -5.73
C GLU A 4 17.41 52.09 -5.36
N VAL A 5 17.27 51.74 -4.09
CA VAL A 5 15.99 51.38 -3.46
C VAL A 5 15.25 52.69 -3.17
N PRO A 6 14.00 52.88 -3.63
CA PRO A 6 13.26 54.08 -3.28
C PRO A 6 12.81 54.00 -1.81
N VAL A 7 13.17 55.02 -1.04
CA VAL A 7 12.68 55.29 0.31
C VAL A 7 11.19 55.60 0.19
N VAL A 8 10.34 54.67 0.65
CA VAL A 8 8.91 54.94 0.85
C VAL A 8 8.79 55.74 2.15
N THR A 9 8.46 57.01 2.00
CA THR A 9 8.08 57.93 3.06
C THR A 9 6.96 57.34 3.92
N GLU A 10 7.15 57.36 5.23
CA GLU A 10 6.15 57.02 6.25
C GLU A 10 4.84 57.78 5.97
N SER A 11 3.87 57.09 5.40
CA SER A 11 2.48 57.53 5.42
C SER A 11 2.02 57.42 6.87
N THR A 12 1.73 58.57 7.47
CA THR A 12 1.02 58.74 8.74
C THR A 12 -0.08 57.69 8.89
N VAL A 13 0.15 56.72 9.78
CA VAL A 13 -0.87 55.78 10.23
C VAL A 13 -1.90 56.62 10.96
N ASP A 14 -3.02 56.87 10.30
CA ASP A 14 -4.24 57.40 10.91
C ASP A 14 -4.69 56.35 11.93
N THR A 15 -4.24 56.50 13.18
CA THR A 15 -4.60 55.61 14.28
C THR A 15 -6.05 55.87 14.64
N ALA A 16 -6.96 55.18 13.96
CA ALA A 16 -8.33 55.01 14.43
C ALA A 16 -8.27 54.57 15.92
N PRO A 17 -9.10 55.14 16.81
CA PRO A 17 -9.10 54.78 18.22
C PRO A 17 -9.27 53.26 18.36
N ALA A 18 -8.53 52.66 19.29
CA ALA A 18 -8.62 51.23 19.54
C ALA A 18 -10.10 50.84 19.76
N PRO A 19 -10.60 49.80 19.10
CA PRO A 19 -11.99 49.41 19.20
C PRO A 19 -12.34 49.09 20.65
N VAL A 20 -13.44 49.68 21.15
CA VAL A 20 -13.99 49.40 22.48
C VAL A 20 -14.52 47.97 22.49
N TRP A 21 -14.01 47.15 23.41
CA TRP A 21 -14.44 45.76 23.61
C TRP A 21 -15.25 45.64 24.90
N ILE A 22 -16.32 44.85 24.86
CA ILE A 22 -17.03 44.42 26.07
C ILE A 22 -16.54 43.02 26.42
N LEU A 23 -16.03 42.83 27.63
CA LEU A 23 -15.62 41.52 28.14
C LEU A 23 -16.79 40.83 28.84
N LEU A 24 -17.28 39.73 28.26
CA LEU A 24 -18.38 38.91 28.79
C LEU A 24 -17.83 37.67 29.50
N TYR A 25 -18.25 37.44 30.74
CA TYR A 25 -17.84 36.29 31.56
C TYR A 25 -18.95 35.83 32.52
N GLU A 26 -18.84 34.59 33.01
CA GLU A 26 -19.79 34.03 33.99
C GLU A 26 -19.45 34.50 35.42
N PRO A 27 -20.43 34.62 36.33
CA PRO A 27 -20.19 35.02 37.72
C PRO A 27 -19.14 34.16 38.44
N GLU A 28 -19.05 32.88 38.09
CA GLU A 28 -18.11 31.92 38.69
C GLU A 28 -16.64 32.26 38.39
N ASP A 29 -16.38 32.93 37.25
CA ASP A 29 -15.02 33.25 36.78
C ASP A 29 -14.57 34.66 37.21
N GLU A 30 -15.40 35.41 37.94
CA GLU A 30 -15.17 36.82 38.27
C GLU A 30 -13.80 37.06 38.92
N GLN A 31 -13.43 36.21 39.89
CA GLN A 31 -12.12 36.31 40.55
C GLN A 31 -10.95 36.11 39.58
N GLU A 32 -11.03 35.13 38.67
CA GLU A 32 -9.97 34.85 37.69
C GLU A 32 -9.89 35.96 36.64
N VAL A 33 -11.03 36.47 36.20
CA VAL A 33 -11.13 37.55 35.23
C VAL A 33 -10.50 38.83 35.77
N HIS A 34 -10.85 39.24 36.99
CA HIS A 34 -10.25 40.42 37.63
C HIS A 34 -8.76 40.27 37.94
N ALA A 35 -8.30 39.06 38.28
CA ALA A 35 -6.90 38.83 38.60
C ALA A 35 -6.00 38.72 37.37
N ARG A 36 -6.48 38.12 36.27
CA ARG A 36 -5.62 37.71 35.14
C ARG A 36 -6.01 38.28 33.79
N VAL A 37 -7.31 38.43 33.52
CA VAL A 37 -7.82 38.81 32.19
C VAL A 37 -7.94 40.31 32.07
N LEU A 38 -8.64 40.98 33.00
CA LEU A 38 -8.87 42.42 32.96
C LEU A 38 -7.59 43.28 33.00
N PRO A 39 -6.56 42.98 33.83
CA PRO A 39 -5.35 43.81 33.87
C PRO A 39 -4.56 43.84 32.55
N SER A 40 -4.72 42.81 31.72
CA SER A 40 -4.07 42.68 30.41
C SER A 40 -5.00 43.07 29.25
N PHE A 41 -6.29 43.26 29.50
CA PHE A 41 -7.29 43.63 28.51
C PHE A 41 -7.32 45.16 28.33
N ALA A 42 -7.53 45.64 27.11
CA ALA A 42 -7.28 47.04 26.72
C ALA A 42 -7.95 48.08 27.64
N ALA A 43 -7.30 49.23 27.84
CA ALA A 43 -7.71 50.27 28.80
C ALA A 43 -9.10 50.90 28.56
N SER A 44 -9.70 50.72 27.38
CA SER A 44 -11.02 51.23 27.00
C SER A 44 -12.13 50.18 27.00
N SER A 45 -11.96 49.08 27.74
CA SER A 45 -12.89 47.94 27.73
C SER A 45 -13.82 47.95 28.94
N GLU A 46 -15.11 47.65 28.72
CA GLU A 46 -16.10 47.44 29.79
C GLU A 46 -16.25 45.95 30.09
N ALA A 47 -16.30 45.57 31.36
CA ALA A 47 -16.52 44.18 31.79
C ALA A 47 -17.99 43.98 32.17
N GLN A 48 -18.62 42.93 31.65
CA GLN A 48 -20.02 42.60 31.91
C GLN A 48 -20.15 41.15 32.39
N VAL A 49 -20.72 40.99 33.58
CA VAL A 49 -21.07 39.69 34.14
C VAL A 49 -22.38 39.22 33.50
N TRP A 50 -22.42 37.97 33.03
CA TRP A 50 -23.64 37.34 32.51
C TRP A 50 -23.90 35.99 33.18
N PRO A 51 -24.99 35.86 33.94
CA PRO A 51 -25.45 34.58 34.46
C PRO A 51 -26.06 33.72 33.33
N ARG A 52 -25.66 32.46 33.23
CA ARG A 52 -26.08 31.54 32.16
C ARG A 52 -27.60 31.36 32.05
N ASP A 53 -28.31 31.46 33.17
CA ASP A 53 -29.77 31.27 33.22
C ASP A 53 -30.55 32.53 32.78
N GLU A 54 -29.86 33.62 32.45
CA GLU A 54 -30.44 34.88 32.02
C GLU A 54 -30.28 35.13 30.52
N ARG A 55 -31.16 35.98 29.96
CA ARG A 55 -31.02 36.43 28.57
C ARG A 55 -29.75 37.25 28.41
N LEU A 56 -29.10 37.09 27.27
CA LEU A 56 -27.98 37.95 26.88
C LEU A 56 -28.41 39.42 26.87
N PRO A 57 -27.51 40.35 27.24
CA PRO A 57 -27.78 41.78 27.19
C PRO A 57 -28.17 42.20 25.77
N ASP A 58 -29.07 43.18 25.63
CA ASP A 58 -29.43 43.71 24.31
C ASP A 58 -28.42 44.80 23.93
N LEU A 59 -27.40 44.40 23.16
CA LEU A 59 -26.33 45.30 22.71
C LEU A 59 -26.55 45.70 21.24
N PRO A 60 -26.15 46.92 20.83
CA PRO A 60 -26.28 47.37 19.45
C PRO A 60 -25.57 46.42 18.45
N ARG A 61 -26.13 46.31 17.25
CA ARG A 61 -25.49 45.57 16.15
C ARG A 61 -24.08 46.10 15.86
N GLY A 62 -23.13 45.18 15.68
CA GLY A 62 -21.72 45.50 15.44
C GLY A 62 -20.89 45.70 16.71
N THR A 63 -21.49 45.60 17.90
CA THR A 63 -20.74 45.65 19.17
C THR A 63 -19.72 44.51 19.23
N ARG A 64 -18.50 44.86 19.65
CA ARG A 64 -17.39 43.92 19.79
C ARG A 64 -17.36 43.33 21.19
N VAL A 65 -17.59 42.04 21.29
CA VAL A 65 -17.69 41.32 22.57
C VAL A 65 -16.60 40.26 22.65
N ALA A 66 -15.68 40.42 23.60
CA ALA A 66 -14.70 39.40 23.92
C ALA A 66 -15.28 38.48 25.01
N THR A 67 -15.12 37.16 24.87
CA THR A 67 -15.72 36.20 25.81
C THR A 67 -14.65 35.45 26.59
N TRP A 68 -14.83 35.38 27.90
CA TRP A 68 -14.16 34.44 28.81
C TRP A 68 -15.21 33.45 29.32
N LEU A 69 -15.54 32.45 28.50
CA LEU A 69 -16.67 31.52 28.73
C LEU A 69 -16.26 30.08 28.43
N CYS A 70 -16.86 29.12 29.13
CA CYS A 70 -16.67 27.69 28.83
C CYS A 70 -17.42 27.25 27.56
N ASP A 71 -17.11 26.06 27.02
CA ASP A 71 -17.77 25.53 25.81
C ASP A 71 -19.31 25.47 25.96
N ALA A 72 -19.82 25.12 27.14
CA ALA A 72 -21.26 25.01 27.39
C ALA A 72 -21.98 26.37 27.34
N ALA A 73 -21.36 27.41 27.90
CA ALA A 73 -21.85 28.78 27.81
C ALA A 73 -21.77 29.31 26.37
N LEU A 74 -20.65 29.08 25.68
CA LEU A 74 -20.46 29.50 24.29
C LEU A 74 -21.51 28.92 23.34
N LYS A 75 -21.98 27.68 23.57
CA LYS A 75 -23.07 27.07 22.79
C LYS A 75 -24.40 27.83 22.90
N GLN A 76 -24.62 28.58 23.97
CA GLN A 76 -25.79 29.45 24.12
C GLN A 76 -25.52 30.85 23.57
N VAL A 77 -24.34 31.40 23.86
CA VAL A 77 -23.98 32.78 23.52
C VAL A 77 -23.80 32.96 22.01
N ILE A 78 -23.07 32.08 21.32
CA ILE A 78 -22.72 32.28 19.90
C ILE A 78 -23.95 32.37 18.99
N PRO A 79 -24.94 31.44 19.06
CA PRO A 79 -26.13 31.54 18.21
C PRO A 79 -27.00 32.79 18.45
N GLU A 80 -27.09 33.26 19.70
CA GLU A 80 -27.86 34.45 20.06
C GLU A 80 -27.09 35.73 19.67
N ALA A 81 -25.78 35.78 19.94
CA ALA A 81 -24.90 36.87 19.53
C ALA A 81 -24.86 37.04 18.00
N GLY A 82 -24.91 35.92 17.24
CA GLY A 82 -25.08 35.94 15.79
C GLY A 82 -26.39 36.60 15.36
N ARG A 83 -27.52 36.27 16.01
CA ARG A 83 -28.84 36.89 15.75
C ARG A 83 -28.88 38.39 16.09
N GLN A 84 -28.20 38.79 17.16
CA GLN A 84 -28.05 40.20 17.55
C GLN A 84 -27.00 40.95 16.71
N GLY A 85 -26.20 40.24 15.89
CA GLY A 85 -25.20 40.83 15.00
C GLY A 85 -23.96 41.34 15.73
N TRP A 86 -23.51 40.66 16.78
CA TRP A 86 -22.27 40.98 17.49
C TRP A 86 -21.03 40.53 16.72
N VAL A 87 -19.90 41.18 17.01
CA VAL A 87 -18.58 40.73 16.58
C VAL A 87 -17.90 40.07 17.76
N ILE A 88 -17.73 38.75 17.70
CA ILE A 88 -17.25 37.93 18.81
C ILE A 88 -15.74 37.80 18.76
N GLY A 89 -15.07 37.99 19.90
CA GLY A 89 -13.68 37.63 20.14
C GLY A 89 -13.59 36.54 21.22
N LEU A 90 -12.80 35.50 21.01
CA LEU A 90 -12.74 34.37 21.96
C LEU A 90 -11.41 34.37 22.72
N LEU A 91 -11.46 34.44 24.05
CA LEU A 91 -10.30 34.31 24.93
C LEU A 91 -10.22 32.89 25.52
N PRO A 92 -9.02 32.32 25.75
CA PRO A 92 -8.83 30.89 25.99
C PRO A 92 -9.18 30.47 27.42
N HIS A 93 -10.47 30.25 27.67
CA HIS A 93 -10.98 29.69 28.92
C HIS A 93 -10.45 28.24 29.14
N PRO A 94 -10.10 27.83 30.38
CA PRO A 94 -9.63 26.46 30.64
C PRO A 94 -10.63 25.36 30.24
N GLN A 95 -11.93 25.67 30.30
CA GLN A 95 -13.03 24.76 29.97
C GLN A 95 -13.64 25.02 28.57
N MET A 96 -12.93 25.63 27.61
CA MET A 96 -13.37 25.75 26.20
C MET A 96 -12.52 24.94 25.19
N PRO A 97 -12.12 23.68 25.46
CA PRO A 97 -11.24 22.94 24.55
C PRO A 97 -11.81 22.82 23.13
N ASN A 98 -13.12 22.69 22.95
CA ASN A 98 -13.72 22.48 21.62
C ASN A 98 -13.75 23.77 20.81
N ALA A 99 -14.26 24.87 21.36
CA ALA A 99 -14.23 26.18 20.71
C ALA A 99 -12.79 26.63 20.43
N ARG A 100 -11.84 26.36 21.33
CA ARG A 100 -10.43 26.69 21.11
C ARG A 100 -9.85 25.97 19.88
N PHE A 101 -10.14 24.68 19.71
CA PHE A 101 -9.66 23.92 18.56
C PHE A 101 -10.43 24.21 17.27
N GLY A 102 -11.74 24.40 17.34
CA GLY A 102 -12.59 24.78 16.21
C GLY A 102 -12.20 26.15 15.66
N PHE A 103 -12.22 27.17 16.51
CA PHE A 103 -11.96 28.56 16.09
C PHE A 103 -10.47 28.94 16.08
N GLY A 104 -9.57 27.99 16.31
CA GLY A 104 -8.12 28.18 16.15
C GLY A 104 -7.49 29.13 17.19
N ILE A 105 -8.06 29.21 18.38
CA ILE A 105 -7.64 30.13 19.44
C ILE A 105 -6.35 29.65 20.11
N ALA A 106 -5.43 30.58 20.40
CA ALA A 106 -4.19 30.27 21.10
C ALA A 106 -4.43 29.78 22.53
N SER A 107 -3.57 28.91 23.06
CA SER A 107 -3.68 28.46 24.47
C SER A 107 -3.21 29.50 25.48
N ARG A 108 -2.39 30.47 25.04
CA ARG A 108 -1.87 31.55 25.88
C ARG A 108 -2.77 32.76 25.73
N LEU A 109 -3.11 33.39 26.86
CA LEU A 109 -4.05 34.50 26.92
C LEU A 109 -3.54 35.71 26.12
N GLU A 110 -2.26 36.05 26.26
CA GLU A 110 -1.64 37.20 25.61
C GLU A 110 -1.72 37.08 24.08
N GLN A 111 -1.48 35.87 23.58
CA GLN A 111 -1.58 35.56 22.16
C GLN A 111 -3.02 35.67 21.64
N ALA A 112 -3.99 35.19 22.40
CA ALA A 112 -5.39 35.33 22.01
C ALA A 112 -5.88 36.79 22.05
N GLN A 113 -5.37 37.60 22.98
CA GLN A 113 -5.66 39.03 23.04
C GLN A 113 -5.06 39.78 21.84
N GLU A 114 -3.82 39.47 21.45
CA GLU A 114 -3.22 39.99 20.20
C GLU A 114 -4.11 39.68 18.99
N ASP A 115 -4.69 38.48 18.94
CA ASP A 115 -5.54 38.04 17.83
C ASP A 115 -6.82 38.88 17.71
N LEU A 116 -7.30 39.55 18.77
CA LEU A 116 -8.45 40.45 18.71
C LEU A 116 -8.24 41.70 17.83
N SER A 117 -6.99 41.99 17.47
CA SER A 117 -6.66 43.04 16.50
C SER A 117 -6.85 42.60 15.04
N GLN A 118 -7.06 41.30 14.79
CA GLN A 118 -7.26 40.78 13.44
C GLN A 118 -8.59 41.23 12.82
N LEU A 119 -8.69 41.07 11.49
CA LEU A 119 -9.91 41.38 10.75
C LEU A 119 -11.03 40.41 11.14
N GLN A 120 -12.21 40.95 11.40
CA GLN A 120 -13.42 40.16 11.61
C GLN A 120 -13.83 39.44 10.31
N MET A 121 -14.50 38.30 10.45
CA MET A 121 -15.03 37.54 9.34
C MET A 121 -16.34 36.84 9.73
N ASP A 122 -17.22 36.64 8.75
CA ASP A 122 -18.40 35.81 8.94
C ASP A 122 -17.99 34.33 8.89
N VAL A 123 -18.45 33.57 9.89
CA VAL A 123 -18.10 32.16 10.08
C VAL A 123 -19.37 31.31 10.08
N ASP A 124 -19.25 30.12 9.50
CA ASP A 124 -20.35 29.16 9.47
C ASP A 124 -20.44 28.40 10.80
N LEU A 125 -21.63 27.88 11.11
CA LEU A 125 -21.85 27.11 12.32
C LEU A 125 -22.51 25.77 12.00
N LEU A 126 -21.85 24.69 12.42
CA LEU A 126 -22.38 23.34 12.34
C LEU A 126 -23.33 23.09 13.50
N TYR A 127 -24.48 22.52 13.21
CA TYR A 127 -25.47 22.05 14.17
C TYR A 127 -25.64 20.53 14.07
N CYS A 128 -25.87 19.91 15.22
CA CYS A 128 -26.23 18.51 15.36
C CYS A 128 -27.50 18.42 16.21
N ASN A 129 -28.62 18.01 15.61
CA ASN A 129 -29.93 17.98 16.30
C ASN A 129 -30.23 19.29 17.05
N ASP A 130 -30.00 20.43 16.39
CA ASP A 130 -30.15 21.80 16.91
C ASP A 130 -29.15 22.26 17.98
N GLU A 131 -28.18 21.41 18.35
CA GLU A 131 -27.06 21.82 19.21
C GLU A 131 -25.86 22.31 18.37
N PRO A 132 -25.28 23.48 18.65
CA PRO A 132 -24.05 23.92 17.99
C PRO A 132 -22.87 22.97 18.24
N VAL A 133 -22.06 22.80 17.21
CA VAL A 133 -20.87 21.94 17.21
C VAL A 133 -19.65 22.78 16.88
N PHE A 134 -18.68 22.81 17.80
CA PHE A 134 -17.46 23.59 17.62
C PHE A 134 -16.28 22.74 17.14
N ASN A 135 -16.26 21.44 17.44
CA ASN A 135 -15.14 20.58 17.12
C ASN A 135 -15.53 19.45 16.18
N ALA A 136 -16.33 18.49 16.65
CA ALA A 136 -16.70 17.33 15.85
C ALA A 136 -17.92 16.58 16.40
N VAL A 137 -18.65 15.95 15.47
CA VAL A 137 -19.61 14.89 15.75
C VAL A 137 -19.02 13.53 15.36
N LEU A 138 -19.09 12.56 16.27
CA LEU A 138 -18.62 11.20 16.06
C LEU A 138 -19.80 10.24 16.20
N ALA A 139 -20.11 9.44 15.18
CA ALA A 139 -21.15 8.42 15.23
C ALA A 139 -20.56 7.02 15.07
N GLY A 140 -21.08 6.02 15.79
CA GLY A 140 -20.62 4.62 15.73
C GLY A 140 -19.63 4.25 16.84
N ASP A 141 -18.76 3.26 16.60
CA ASP A 141 -17.78 2.75 17.58
C ASP A 141 -16.60 3.74 17.75
N SER A 142 -16.93 4.93 18.26
CA SER A 142 -16.09 6.12 18.37
C SER A 142 -15.07 6.07 19.52
N TYR A 143 -15.23 5.14 20.47
CA TYR A 143 -14.33 4.98 21.61
C TYR A 143 -12.88 4.65 21.22
N SER A 144 -12.64 4.11 20.01
CA SER A 144 -11.30 3.75 19.52
C SER A 144 -10.52 4.93 18.91
N LEU A 145 -11.16 6.08 18.67
CA LEU A 145 -10.61 7.20 17.90
C LEU A 145 -10.48 8.49 18.73
N LYS A 146 -10.46 8.42 20.06
CA LYS A 146 -10.17 9.61 20.89
C LYS A 146 -8.72 10.06 20.66
N PRO A 147 -8.47 11.24 20.10
CA PRO A 147 -7.11 11.69 19.83
C PRO A 147 -6.33 11.97 21.12
N ALA A 148 -5.01 11.88 21.02
CA ALA A 148 -4.13 12.47 22.02
C ALA A 148 -4.36 13.98 22.05
N ARG A 149 -4.80 14.51 23.21
CA ARG A 149 -5.00 15.96 23.42
C ARG A 149 -3.68 16.72 23.60
N ASP A 150 -2.54 16.00 23.64
CA ASP A 150 -1.22 16.58 23.94
C ASP A 150 -0.31 16.67 22.70
N PRO A 151 -0.06 17.87 22.15
CA PRO A 151 0.83 18.07 21.00
C PRO A 151 2.33 17.84 21.30
N GLY A 152 2.71 17.42 22.52
CA GLY A 152 4.10 17.19 22.95
C GLY A 152 4.50 15.74 23.25
N GLU A 153 3.65 14.74 22.98
CA GLU A 153 3.97 13.34 23.34
C GLU A 153 5.08 12.72 22.46
N GLY A 154 6.15 12.22 23.09
CA GLY A 154 7.22 11.47 22.43
C GLY A 154 6.75 10.13 21.83
N LEU A 155 7.45 9.68 20.78
CA LEU A 155 7.12 8.51 19.95
C LEU A 155 6.80 7.24 20.76
N TRP A 156 7.58 6.98 21.81
CA TRP A 156 7.41 5.81 22.68
C TRP A 156 6.04 5.75 23.39
N ARG A 157 5.49 6.89 23.82
CA ARG A 157 4.16 6.93 24.46
C ARG A 157 3.05 6.71 23.44
N ARG A 158 3.21 7.23 22.22
CA ARG A 158 2.29 7.00 21.09
C ARG A 158 2.26 5.52 20.70
N LEU A 159 3.42 4.89 20.59
CA LEU A 159 3.55 3.46 20.28
C LEU A 159 2.92 2.58 21.38
N ARG A 160 3.16 2.89 22.66
CA ARG A 160 2.56 2.16 23.79
C ARG A 160 1.03 2.26 23.80
N ARG A 161 0.48 3.42 23.43
CA ARG A 161 -0.98 3.62 23.29
C ARG A 161 -1.54 2.80 22.14
N PHE A 162 -0.86 2.77 21.00
CA PHE A 162 -1.20 1.93 19.86
C PHE A 162 -1.25 0.44 20.24
N VAL A 163 -0.23 -0.06 20.96
CA VAL A 163 -0.21 -1.46 21.42
C VAL A 163 -1.37 -1.77 22.37
N ARG A 164 -1.77 -0.82 23.23
CA ARG A 164 -2.95 -0.97 24.10
C ARG A 164 -4.28 -1.03 23.34
N LEU A 165 -4.36 -0.49 22.12
CA LEU A 165 -5.56 -0.55 21.28
C LEU A 165 -5.71 -1.89 20.55
N MET A 166 -4.62 -2.68 20.41
CA MET A 166 -4.62 -3.97 19.68
C MET A 166 -5.72 -4.95 20.11
N PRO A 167 -5.99 -5.17 21.42
CA PRO A 167 -7.03 -6.12 21.83
C PRO A 167 -8.45 -5.64 21.48
N ALA A 168 -8.65 -4.31 21.40
CA ALA A 168 -9.94 -3.72 21.04
C ALA A 168 -10.23 -3.84 19.54
N LEU A 169 -9.20 -3.89 18.69
CA LEU A 169 -9.35 -3.99 17.23
C LEU A 169 -10.08 -5.26 16.79
N ASN A 170 -9.88 -6.38 17.50
CA ASN A 170 -10.56 -7.65 17.21
C ASN A 170 -12.05 -7.64 17.56
N ARG A 171 -12.54 -6.59 18.25
CA ARG A 171 -13.96 -6.46 18.64
C ARG A 171 -14.71 -5.44 17.78
N LEU A 172 -14.02 -4.72 16.90
CA LEU A 172 -14.61 -3.70 16.05
C LEU A 172 -15.54 -4.36 15.03
N ARG A 173 -16.74 -3.81 14.89
CA ARG A 173 -17.74 -4.25 13.91
C ARG A 173 -18.22 -3.06 13.10
N LEU A 174 -18.39 -3.27 11.80
CA LEU A 174 -19.06 -2.27 10.98
C LEU A 174 -20.55 -2.34 11.25
N ARG A 175 -21.18 -1.18 11.39
CA ARG A 175 -22.63 -1.04 11.51
C ARG A 175 -23.19 -0.50 10.19
N PRO A 176 -24.43 -0.84 9.84
CA PRO A 176 -25.06 -0.25 8.66
C PRO A 176 -25.34 1.24 8.92
N PHE A 177 -25.12 2.09 7.92
CA PHE A 177 -25.53 3.50 7.98
C PHE A 177 -26.20 3.89 6.68
N ARG A 178 -27.26 4.68 6.80
CA ARG A 178 -27.92 5.38 5.71
C ARG A 178 -27.60 6.86 5.86
N LEU A 179 -26.93 7.40 4.85
CA LEU A 179 -26.48 8.78 4.78
C LEU A 179 -27.28 9.48 3.69
N GLU A 180 -28.00 10.52 4.06
CA GLU A 180 -28.83 11.30 3.15
C GLU A 180 -28.36 12.75 3.15
N THR A 181 -28.08 13.26 1.95
CA THR A 181 -27.49 14.59 1.74
C THR A 181 -28.55 15.60 1.32
N GLN A 182 -28.20 16.89 1.23
CA GLN A 182 -29.15 17.94 0.85
C GLN A 182 -29.76 17.72 -0.54
N LYS A 183 -28.99 17.20 -1.50
CA LYS A 183 -29.49 16.85 -2.85
C LYS A 183 -30.17 15.48 -2.93
N GLU A 184 -30.69 14.97 -1.81
CA GLU A 184 -31.40 13.68 -1.71
C GLU A 184 -30.57 12.47 -2.18
N LYS A 185 -29.25 12.62 -2.32
CA LYS A 185 -28.37 11.48 -2.60
C LYS A 185 -28.30 10.62 -1.33
N VAL A 186 -28.79 9.39 -1.46
CA VAL A 186 -28.78 8.38 -0.40
C VAL A 186 -27.61 7.43 -0.60
N ILE A 187 -26.80 7.24 0.44
CA ILE A 187 -25.68 6.30 0.47
C ILE A 187 -25.94 5.32 1.61
N GLU A 188 -26.17 4.06 1.25
CA GLU A 188 -26.29 2.98 2.22
C GLU A 188 -24.99 2.19 2.30
N THR A 189 -24.27 2.32 3.40
CA THR A 189 -22.94 1.73 3.59
C THR A 189 -22.84 0.94 4.89
N ALA A 190 -21.78 0.16 5.03
CA ALA A 190 -21.30 -0.29 6.33
C ALA A 190 -20.15 0.64 6.77
N ALA A 191 -20.12 1.07 8.03
CA ALA A 191 -19.02 1.88 8.55
C ALA A 191 -18.72 1.51 10.00
N LEU A 192 -17.45 1.63 10.38
CA LEU A 192 -17.00 1.54 11.76
C LEU A 192 -17.42 2.78 12.55
N GLY A 193 -17.31 3.94 11.91
CA GLY A 193 -17.75 5.20 12.46
C GLY A 193 -17.71 6.33 11.43
N ILE A 194 -18.35 7.43 11.79
CA ILE A 194 -18.45 8.64 10.97
C ILE A 194 -17.94 9.81 11.80
N VAL A 195 -17.05 10.62 11.21
CA VAL A 195 -16.54 11.84 11.81
C VAL A 195 -17.03 13.02 10.98
N ALA A 196 -17.91 13.83 11.53
CA ALA A 196 -18.36 15.06 10.89
C ALA A 196 -17.74 16.28 11.57
N VAL A 197 -17.20 17.19 10.76
CA VAL A 197 -16.60 18.45 11.19
C VAL A 197 -17.09 19.57 10.30
N GLU A 198 -17.11 20.79 10.83
CA GLU A 198 -17.35 22.00 10.02
C GLU A 198 -16.17 22.18 9.06
N HIS A 199 -14.95 22.27 9.61
CA HIS A 199 -13.72 22.37 8.84
C HIS A 199 -12.68 21.32 9.26
N GLY A 200 -11.74 21.05 8.37
CA GLY A 200 -10.73 20.02 8.51
C GLY A 200 -9.74 20.24 9.64
N ARG A 201 -9.57 21.45 10.18
CA ARG A 201 -8.58 21.70 11.25
C ARG A 201 -9.08 21.46 12.67
N SER A 202 -10.39 21.28 12.88
CA SER A 202 -10.96 21.09 14.22
C SER A 202 -10.49 19.79 14.88
N ASN A 203 -10.47 18.70 14.14
CA ASN A 203 -10.14 17.36 14.64
C ASN A 203 -8.79 16.84 14.08
N PRO A 204 -7.97 16.12 14.87
CA PRO A 204 -6.73 15.53 14.38
C PRO A 204 -6.88 14.61 13.17
N LEU A 205 -7.98 13.85 13.08
CA LEU A 205 -8.24 12.95 11.94
C LEU A 205 -8.57 13.74 10.67
N SER A 206 -9.42 14.77 10.80
CA SER A 206 -9.76 15.64 9.69
C SER A 206 -8.56 16.48 9.24
N ARG A 207 -7.69 16.90 10.16
CA ARG A 207 -6.50 17.73 9.85
C ARG A 207 -5.51 17.02 8.95
N ARG A 208 -5.49 15.69 9.01
CA ARG A 208 -4.62 14.85 8.20
C ARG A 208 -5.22 14.53 6.83
N LEU A 209 -6.55 14.45 6.74
CA LEU A 209 -7.25 13.89 5.58
C LEU A 209 -7.97 14.94 4.73
N LEU A 210 -8.19 16.15 5.24
CA LEU A 210 -8.87 17.24 4.56
C LEU A 210 -7.87 18.38 4.31
N GLU A 211 -7.58 18.67 3.03
CA GLU A 211 -6.76 19.82 2.61
C GLU A 211 -7.60 21.08 2.40
N ASP A 212 -8.72 20.97 1.68
CA ASP A 212 -9.57 22.10 1.26
C ASP A 212 -10.84 22.21 2.11
N SER A 213 -10.70 22.75 3.31
CA SER A 213 -11.84 23.09 4.18
C SER A 213 -11.62 24.47 4.78
N SER A 214 -12.57 25.37 4.59
CA SER A 214 -12.57 26.69 5.19
C SER A 214 -13.81 26.86 6.04
N VAL A 215 -13.69 27.66 7.10
CA VAL A 215 -14.76 27.92 8.09
C VAL A 215 -15.94 28.77 7.56
N ASN A 216 -15.99 28.95 6.25
CA ASN A 216 -16.87 29.86 5.54
C ASN A 216 -17.21 29.35 4.12
N ASP A 217 -17.07 28.04 3.89
CA ASP A 217 -17.45 27.43 2.60
C ASP A 217 -18.90 26.96 2.55
N GLY A 218 -19.61 27.02 3.68
CA GLY A 218 -21.00 26.68 3.86
C GLY A 218 -21.27 25.19 3.97
N MET A 219 -20.25 24.37 4.19
CA MET A 219 -20.35 22.91 4.05
C MET A 219 -19.77 22.19 5.26
N LEU A 220 -20.42 21.10 5.68
CA LEU A 220 -19.82 20.14 6.60
C LEU A 220 -19.04 19.10 5.83
N HIS A 221 -18.00 18.57 6.49
CA HIS A 221 -17.19 17.48 6.00
C HIS A 221 -17.43 16.23 6.86
N ALA A 222 -18.02 15.19 6.26
CA ALA A 222 -18.19 13.89 6.90
C ALA A 222 -17.21 12.87 6.32
N LEU A 223 -16.39 12.30 7.20
CA LEU A 223 -15.45 11.22 6.92
C LEU A 223 -16.05 9.91 7.42
N VAL A 224 -16.34 9.02 6.49
CA VAL A 224 -16.95 7.71 6.74
C VAL A 224 -15.84 6.65 6.74
N LEU A 225 -15.58 6.04 7.89
CA LEU A 225 -14.52 5.04 8.05
C LEU A 225 -15.10 3.64 7.86
N ALA A 226 -14.77 2.98 6.76
CA ALA A 226 -15.26 1.64 6.43
C ALA A 226 -14.13 0.66 6.08
N PRO A 227 -13.18 0.39 7.01
CA PRO A 227 -12.10 -0.57 6.77
C PRO A 227 -12.66 -1.95 6.45
N ARG A 228 -12.09 -2.62 5.46
CA ARG A 228 -12.54 -3.95 5.04
C ARG A 228 -11.77 -5.07 5.76
N SER A 229 -10.69 -4.74 6.46
CA SER A 229 -9.91 -5.67 7.28
C SER A 229 -9.19 -4.98 8.44
N VAL A 230 -8.86 -5.76 9.48
CA VAL A 230 -8.09 -5.27 10.63
C VAL A 230 -6.72 -4.75 10.20
N MET A 231 -6.05 -5.43 9.27
CA MET A 231 -4.72 -5.05 8.81
C MET A 231 -4.71 -3.69 8.07
N GLU A 232 -5.74 -3.42 7.28
CA GLU A 232 -5.90 -2.14 6.59
C GLU A 232 -6.07 -0.98 7.57
N PHE A 233 -6.93 -1.16 8.58
CA PHE A 233 -7.11 -0.17 9.65
C PHE A 233 -5.84 0.00 10.50
N LEU A 234 -5.14 -1.10 10.81
CA LEU A 234 -3.91 -1.07 11.59
C LEU A 234 -2.79 -0.30 10.87
N ARG A 235 -2.63 -0.50 9.56
CA ARG A 235 -1.68 0.25 8.74
C ARG A 235 -1.98 1.75 8.77
N PHE A 236 -3.26 2.13 8.68
CA PHE A 236 -3.66 3.53 8.79
C PHE A 236 -3.34 4.13 10.15
N LEU A 237 -3.66 3.43 11.23
CA LEU A 237 -3.33 3.85 12.60
C LEU A 237 -1.81 3.94 12.80
N LEU A 238 -1.04 2.95 12.34
CA LEU A 238 0.42 2.95 12.47
C LEU A 238 1.04 4.11 11.68
N ALA A 239 0.54 4.38 10.48
CA ALA A 239 0.94 5.54 9.70
C ALA A 239 0.66 6.84 10.47
N SER A 240 -0.38 6.92 11.30
CA SER A 240 -0.67 8.11 12.14
C SER A 240 0.32 8.31 13.29
N VAL A 241 0.96 7.23 13.73
CA VAL A 241 1.94 7.26 14.82
C VAL A 241 3.34 7.58 14.29
N LEU A 242 3.73 6.98 13.17
CA LEU A 242 5.10 7.01 12.65
C LEU A 242 5.38 8.17 11.70
N LEU A 243 4.40 8.57 10.89
CA LEU A 243 4.61 9.62 9.90
C LEU A 243 4.16 10.96 10.48
N PRO A 244 4.93 12.05 10.28
CA PRO A 244 4.41 13.39 10.53
C PRO A 244 3.14 13.60 9.71
N ALA A 245 2.22 14.43 10.22
CA ALA A 245 1.00 14.79 9.50
C ALA A 245 1.37 15.60 8.25
N ARG A 246 1.82 14.91 7.19
CA ARG A 246 1.96 15.44 5.85
C ARG A 246 0.57 15.44 5.22
N GLN A 247 0.16 16.61 4.76
CA GLN A 247 -1.05 16.78 3.95
C GLN A 247 -0.85 15.97 2.67
N SER A 248 -1.79 15.06 2.43
CA SER A 248 -1.84 14.22 1.24
C SER A 248 -3.26 14.26 0.72
N ASN A 249 -3.42 14.66 -0.54
CA ASN A 249 -4.70 14.67 -1.25
C ASN A 249 -5.37 13.29 -1.39
N ALA A 250 -4.59 12.21 -1.22
CA ALA A 250 -5.11 10.86 -1.33
C ALA A 250 -5.79 10.40 -0.03
N LEU A 251 -7.11 10.22 -0.08
CA LEU A 251 -7.86 9.52 0.95
C LEU A 251 -7.46 8.04 0.98
N PRO A 252 -7.33 7.41 2.17
CA PRO A 252 -7.15 5.98 2.25
C PRO A 252 -8.30 5.22 1.56
N PRO A 253 -8.04 4.02 1.01
CA PRO A 253 -9.00 3.26 0.18
C PRO A 253 -10.23 2.72 0.92
N PHE A 254 -10.39 3.06 2.20
CA PHE A 254 -11.54 2.70 3.05
C PHE A 254 -12.20 3.92 3.71
N VAL A 255 -11.74 5.13 3.40
CA VAL A 255 -12.32 6.39 3.88
C VAL A 255 -13.16 6.99 2.76
N GLY A 256 -14.45 7.19 3.04
CA GLY A 256 -15.31 8.02 2.22
C GLY A 256 -15.33 9.45 2.72
N HIS A 257 -15.40 10.43 1.81
CA HIS A 257 -15.57 11.84 2.16
C HIS A 257 -16.83 12.40 1.51
N ILE A 258 -17.69 12.99 2.33
CA ILE A 258 -18.92 13.67 1.91
C ILE A 258 -18.81 15.14 2.34
N LYS A 259 -18.90 16.06 1.37
CA LYS A 259 -19.01 17.50 1.58
C LYS A 259 -20.42 17.95 1.22
N SER A 260 -21.20 18.42 2.19
CA SER A 260 -22.63 18.77 2.05
C SER A 260 -23.03 19.89 3.00
N GLN A 261 -24.13 20.62 2.75
CA GLN A 261 -24.65 21.59 3.74
C GLN A 261 -25.48 20.90 4.83
N ARG A 262 -26.17 19.81 4.45
CA ARG A 262 -26.98 18.98 5.34
C ARG A 262 -26.63 17.51 5.15
N LEU A 263 -26.55 16.78 6.25
CA LEU A 263 -26.32 15.34 6.26
C LEU A 263 -27.15 14.70 7.36
N ARG A 264 -28.05 13.81 6.95
CA ARG A 264 -28.84 12.98 7.84
C ARG A 264 -28.21 11.60 7.93
N VAL A 265 -27.93 11.14 9.15
CA VAL A 265 -27.29 9.85 9.43
C VAL A 265 -28.25 9.00 10.25
N SER A 266 -28.59 7.82 9.73
CA SER A 266 -29.43 6.84 10.44
C SER A 266 -28.86 5.43 10.32
N ASN A 267 -29.19 4.55 11.26
CA ASN A 267 -28.75 3.15 11.32
C ASN A 267 -29.94 2.17 11.41
N GLY A 268 -31.19 2.67 11.35
CA GLY A 268 -32.40 1.85 11.53
C GLY A 268 -32.62 1.33 12.97
N SER A 269 -31.62 1.45 13.85
CA SER A 269 -31.69 1.21 15.29
C SER A 269 -30.94 2.33 16.04
N PRO A 270 -31.18 2.50 17.37
CA PRO A 270 -30.40 3.44 18.17
C PRO A 270 -28.91 3.16 18.08
N PHE A 271 -28.10 4.20 17.97
CA PHE A 271 -26.65 4.13 17.98
C PHE A 271 -26.05 5.25 18.82
N ASP A 272 -24.88 4.97 19.37
CA ASP A 272 -24.14 5.93 20.19
C ASP A 272 -23.42 6.95 19.30
N TYR A 273 -23.45 8.19 19.74
CA TYR A 273 -22.72 9.28 19.12
C TYR A 273 -22.13 10.20 20.18
N VAL A 274 -21.22 11.08 19.76
CA VAL A 274 -20.54 12.04 20.63
C VAL A 274 -20.49 13.38 19.92
N VAL A 275 -21.01 14.43 20.55
CA VAL A 275 -20.93 15.82 20.07
C VAL A 275 -19.97 16.57 20.98
N ASP A 276 -18.84 17.04 20.45
CA ASP A 276 -17.84 17.82 21.22
C ASP A 276 -17.38 17.16 22.54
N GLY A 277 -17.40 15.82 22.58
CA GLY A 277 -17.02 15.01 23.73
C GLY A 277 -18.17 14.60 24.65
N VAL A 278 -19.38 15.15 24.46
CA VAL A 278 -20.59 14.78 25.19
C VAL A 278 -21.26 13.59 24.51
N PRO A 279 -21.47 12.45 25.21
CA PRO A 279 -22.12 11.28 24.63
C PRO A 279 -23.63 11.51 24.46
N GLY A 280 -24.18 10.97 23.38
CA GLY A 280 -25.61 10.91 23.10
C GLY A 280 -26.00 9.58 22.48
N ASN A 281 -27.30 9.29 22.47
CA ASN A 281 -27.86 8.08 21.88
C ASN A 281 -29.15 8.43 21.14
N GLY A 282 -29.31 7.92 19.92
CA GLY A 282 -30.47 8.24 19.09
C GLY A 282 -30.56 7.33 17.86
N CYS A 283 -31.72 7.36 17.19
CA CYS A 283 -31.94 6.61 15.95
C CYS A 283 -31.46 7.36 14.70
N GLU A 284 -31.32 8.68 14.82
CA GLU A 284 -31.04 9.60 13.73
C GLU A 284 -30.21 10.78 14.24
N LEU A 285 -29.27 11.23 13.41
CA LEU A 285 -28.50 12.44 13.58
C LEU A 285 -28.72 13.35 12.38
N GLU A 286 -29.19 14.55 12.64
CA GLU A 286 -29.31 15.59 11.64
C GLU A 286 -28.17 16.61 11.81
N LEU A 287 -27.31 16.67 10.80
CA LEU A 287 -26.23 17.64 10.71
C LEU A 287 -26.59 18.72 9.69
N ARG A 288 -26.46 19.98 10.06
CA ARG A 288 -26.73 21.13 9.18
C ARG A 288 -25.74 22.25 9.42
N VAL A 289 -25.31 22.92 8.36
CA VAL A 289 -24.47 24.12 8.44
C VAL A 289 -25.33 25.35 8.18
N GLU A 290 -25.28 26.30 9.11
CA GLU A 290 -25.79 27.65 8.90
C GLU A 290 -24.65 28.53 8.38
N GLN A 291 -24.85 29.11 7.20
CA GLN A 291 -23.85 29.95 6.56
C GLN A 291 -23.80 31.33 7.20
N LYS A 292 -22.60 31.87 7.43
CA LYS A 292 -22.39 33.20 8.01
C LYS A 292 -23.21 33.41 9.28
N ALA A 293 -23.22 32.41 10.15
CA ALA A 293 -24.06 32.36 11.35
C ALA A 293 -23.72 33.47 12.35
N PHE A 294 -22.44 33.87 12.43
CA PHE A 294 -21.99 34.95 13.30
C PHE A 294 -20.68 35.58 12.80
N SER A 295 -20.39 36.80 13.25
CA SER A 295 -19.12 37.48 12.97
C SER A 295 -18.11 37.17 14.06
N LEU A 296 -16.95 36.67 13.69
CA LEU A 296 -15.87 36.26 14.58
C LEU A 296 -14.57 37.01 14.24
N VAL A 297 -13.78 37.37 15.26
CA VAL A 297 -12.35 37.63 15.08
C VAL A 297 -11.59 36.30 15.22
N PRO A 298 -11.04 35.76 14.12
CA PRO A 298 -10.50 34.41 14.09
C PRO A 298 -9.23 34.29 14.94
N GLY A 299 -9.01 33.12 15.53
CA GLY A 299 -7.73 32.83 16.18
C GLY A 299 -6.63 32.57 15.15
N ARG A 300 -5.38 32.84 15.52
CA ARG A 300 -4.20 32.67 14.64
C ARG A 300 -4.03 31.29 14.00
N TYR A 301 -4.63 30.23 14.55
CA TYR A 301 -4.52 28.87 14.01
C TYR A 301 -5.68 28.49 13.08
N LEU A 302 -6.68 29.37 12.92
CA LEU A 302 -7.81 29.16 12.04
C LEU A 302 -7.37 29.27 10.58
N SER A 303 -7.73 28.28 9.78
CA SER A 303 -7.39 28.27 8.35
C SER A 303 -8.43 29.06 7.56
N ILE A 304 -7.98 30.16 6.95
CA ILE A 304 -8.78 30.97 6.02
C ILE A 304 -8.35 30.60 4.60
N GLY A 305 -9.15 29.78 3.93
CA GLY A 305 -8.92 29.31 2.56
C GLY A 305 -9.88 29.93 1.54
N LYS A 306 -9.72 29.60 0.25
CA LYS A 306 -10.72 29.95 -0.77
C LYS A 306 -11.97 29.09 -0.58
N ALA A 307 -13.09 29.72 -0.24
CA ALA A 307 -14.38 29.05 -0.13
C ALA A 307 -14.79 28.39 -1.46
N SER A 308 -15.07 27.09 -1.41
CA SER A 308 -15.66 26.34 -2.53
C SER A 308 -16.93 25.67 -2.04
N GLY A 309 -18.07 26.33 -2.30
CA GLY A 309 -19.40 25.91 -1.86
C GLY A 309 -20.04 24.80 -2.70
N LYS A 310 -19.25 24.01 -3.43
CA LYS A 310 -19.76 22.89 -4.23
C LYS A 310 -19.72 21.60 -3.43
N GLU A 311 -20.86 20.89 -3.39
CA GLU A 311 -20.90 19.52 -2.86
C GLU A 311 -19.92 18.60 -3.59
N SER A 312 -19.28 17.72 -2.82
CA SER A 312 -18.34 16.72 -3.31
C SER A 312 -18.57 15.41 -2.59
N PHE A 313 -18.58 14.32 -3.36
CA PHE A 313 -18.75 12.97 -2.84
C PHE A 313 -17.60 12.11 -3.36
N ARG A 314 -16.72 11.68 -2.45
CA ARG A 314 -15.66 10.69 -2.72
C ARG A 314 -16.00 9.45 -1.91
N THR A 315 -16.95 8.66 -2.42
CA THR A 315 -17.55 7.52 -1.69
C THR A 315 -17.37 6.19 -2.43
N GLU A 316 -16.53 6.14 -3.46
CA GLU A 316 -16.27 4.96 -4.29
C GLU A 316 -15.62 3.81 -3.49
N SER A 317 -14.88 4.16 -2.44
CA SER A 317 -14.23 3.24 -1.51
C SER A 317 -15.20 2.54 -0.55
N LEU A 318 -16.39 3.10 -0.35
CA LEU A 318 -17.33 2.64 0.68
C LEU A 318 -18.04 1.34 0.25
N PRO A 319 -18.17 0.36 1.16
CA PRO A 319 -18.85 -0.89 0.86
C PRO A 319 -20.36 -0.68 0.75
N VAL A 320 -20.91 -0.99 -0.42
CA VAL A 320 -22.35 -0.94 -0.73
C VAL A 320 -22.87 -2.33 -1.13
N GLY A 321 -24.19 -2.49 -1.27
CA GLY A 321 -24.79 -3.73 -1.80
C GLY A 321 -24.45 -5.00 -0.99
N GLU A 322 -23.94 -6.03 -1.66
CA GLU A 322 -23.55 -7.30 -1.02
C GLU A 322 -22.35 -7.14 -0.07
N ALA A 323 -21.36 -6.32 -0.42
CA ALA A 323 -20.19 -6.08 0.42
C ALA A 323 -20.57 -5.47 1.77
N ARG A 324 -21.54 -4.54 1.77
CA ARG A 324 -22.15 -4.02 3.01
C ARG A 324 -22.75 -5.14 3.85
N LYS A 325 -23.58 -6.01 3.25
CA LYS A 325 -24.23 -7.10 3.99
C LYS A 325 -23.21 -8.06 4.60
N ALA A 326 -22.16 -8.41 3.86
CA ALA A 326 -21.09 -9.30 4.34
C ALA A 326 -20.31 -8.71 5.53
N LEU A 327 -19.92 -7.42 5.44
CA LEU A 327 -19.14 -6.74 6.48
C LEU A 327 -19.95 -6.44 7.75
N VAL A 328 -21.28 -6.33 7.66
CA VAL A 328 -22.16 -6.19 8.83
C VAL A 328 -22.44 -7.54 9.49
N ALA A 329 -22.56 -8.62 8.72
CA ALA A 329 -22.92 -9.93 9.24
C ALA A 329 -21.81 -10.60 10.07
N TYR A 330 -20.54 -10.33 9.76
CA TYR A 330 -19.39 -10.98 10.40
C TYR A 330 -18.41 -9.97 10.99
N PRO A 331 -17.67 -10.32 12.06
CA PRO A 331 -16.54 -9.51 12.54
C PRO A 331 -15.53 -9.27 11.42
N MET A 332 -14.83 -8.13 11.46
CA MET A 332 -13.84 -7.80 10.44
C MET A 332 -12.77 -8.89 10.32
N PRO A 333 -12.48 -9.38 9.10
CA PRO A 333 -11.43 -10.36 8.92
C PRO A 333 -10.05 -9.72 9.12
N TRP A 334 -9.07 -10.53 9.51
CA TRP A 334 -7.69 -10.08 9.63
C TRP A 334 -7.10 -9.65 8.27
N ILE A 335 -7.45 -10.37 7.21
CA ILE A 335 -7.06 -10.10 5.82
C ILE A 335 -8.33 -9.97 4.98
N HIS A 336 -8.39 -8.97 4.10
CA HIS A 336 -9.51 -8.76 3.18
C HIS A 336 -9.76 -10.00 2.31
N HIS A 337 -10.90 -10.66 2.49
CA HIS A 337 -11.38 -11.70 1.58
C HIS A 337 -12.14 -11.01 0.44
N ALA A 338 -11.86 -11.37 -0.81
CA ALA A 338 -12.46 -10.72 -1.98
C ALA A 338 -14.00 -10.77 -1.94
N ALA A 339 -14.66 -9.66 -2.30
CA ALA A 339 -16.12 -9.64 -2.48
C ALA A 339 -16.52 -10.47 -3.71
N THR A 340 -17.77 -10.97 -3.75
CA THR A 340 -18.31 -11.78 -4.86
C THR A 340 -18.14 -11.12 -6.25
N GLU A 341 -18.16 -9.79 -6.31
CA GLU A 341 -17.97 -9.02 -7.54
C GLU A 341 -16.50 -8.97 -8.01
N GLU A 342 -15.57 -8.65 -7.11
CA GLU A 342 -14.10 -8.70 -7.39
C GLU A 342 -13.69 -10.09 -7.86
N PHE A 343 -14.33 -11.11 -7.31
CA PHE A 343 -14.16 -12.50 -7.71
C PHE A 343 -14.60 -12.76 -9.15
N ARG A 344 -15.77 -12.26 -9.55
CA ARG A 344 -16.33 -12.45 -10.89
C ARG A 344 -15.45 -11.78 -11.94
N ASP A 345 -15.04 -10.55 -11.68
CA ASP A 345 -14.27 -9.75 -12.63
C ASP A 345 -12.88 -10.35 -12.84
N LEU A 346 -12.21 -10.79 -11.76
CA LEU A 346 -10.97 -11.56 -11.89
C LEU A 346 -11.18 -12.84 -12.70
N PHE A 347 -12.24 -13.58 -12.42
CA PHE A 347 -12.49 -14.86 -13.10
C PHE A 347 -12.75 -14.67 -14.60
N LEU A 348 -13.40 -13.59 -15.02
CA LEU A 348 -13.56 -13.23 -16.43
C LEU A 348 -12.21 -12.97 -17.09
N VAL A 349 -11.36 -12.14 -16.47
CA VAL A 349 -10.01 -11.85 -16.96
C VAL A 349 -9.16 -13.11 -17.09
N LEU A 350 -9.23 -14.03 -16.11
CA LEU A 350 -8.48 -15.29 -16.15
C LEU A 350 -8.99 -16.24 -17.24
N ARG A 351 -10.29 -16.27 -17.52
CA ARG A 351 -10.83 -17.05 -18.64
C ARG A 351 -10.39 -16.52 -19.99
N ASP A 352 -10.28 -15.20 -20.14
CA ASP A 352 -9.75 -14.60 -21.36
C ASP A 352 -8.25 -14.86 -21.51
N ASN A 353 -7.49 -14.76 -20.41
CA ASN A 353 -6.06 -15.09 -20.35
C ASN A 353 -5.76 -16.59 -20.60
N ALA A 354 -6.71 -17.47 -20.34
CA ALA A 354 -6.58 -18.91 -20.58
C ALA A 354 -6.64 -19.29 -22.06
N ARG A 355 -7.03 -18.36 -22.96
CA ARG A 355 -7.17 -18.63 -24.39
C ARG A 355 -5.93 -18.20 -25.18
N ALA A 356 -5.50 -19.06 -26.10
CA ALA A 356 -4.43 -18.77 -27.05
C ALA A 356 -4.90 -17.72 -28.09
N SER A 357 -4.82 -16.44 -27.72
CA SER A 357 -5.18 -15.32 -28.60
C SER A 357 -4.10 -15.08 -29.66
N GLN A 358 -4.45 -14.36 -30.73
CA GLN A 358 -3.48 -13.97 -31.76
C GLN A 358 -2.35 -13.11 -31.18
N VAL A 359 -2.67 -12.24 -30.21
CA VAL A 359 -1.69 -11.42 -29.49
C VAL A 359 -0.74 -12.32 -28.69
N PHE A 360 -1.26 -13.30 -27.96
CA PHE A 360 -0.44 -14.26 -27.23
C PHE A 360 0.53 -15.00 -28.15
N LEU A 361 0.06 -15.54 -29.28
CA LEU A 361 0.90 -16.27 -30.23
C LEU A 361 2.00 -15.37 -30.82
N THR A 362 1.64 -14.15 -31.23
CA THR A 362 2.59 -13.20 -31.83
C THR A 362 3.68 -12.80 -30.83
N LEU A 363 3.28 -12.44 -29.60
CA LEU A 363 4.23 -12.07 -28.54
C LEU A 363 5.12 -13.26 -28.16
N MET A 364 4.59 -14.49 -28.16
CA MET A 364 5.38 -15.69 -27.85
C MET A 364 6.48 -15.92 -28.88
N VAL A 365 6.18 -15.79 -30.18
CA VAL A 365 7.18 -15.90 -31.26
C VAL A 365 8.25 -14.82 -31.11
N LEU A 366 7.84 -13.56 -30.99
CA LEU A 366 8.77 -12.43 -30.90
C LEU A 366 9.65 -12.53 -29.65
N ALA A 367 9.07 -12.88 -28.49
CA ALA A 367 9.82 -13.07 -27.25
C ALA A 367 10.84 -14.20 -27.36
N THR A 368 10.46 -15.32 -27.99
CA THR A 368 11.36 -16.45 -28.19
C THR A 368 12.52 -16.10 -29.11
N LEU A 369 12.25 -15.47 -30.26
CA LEU A 369 13.29 -15.06 -31.21
C LEU A 369 14.24 -14.04 -30.56
N LEU A 370 13.70 -13.05 -29.83
CA LEU A 370 14.50 -12.08 -29.10
C LEU A 370 15.35 -12.74 -28.01
N ALA A 371 14.78 -13.69 -27.27
CA ALA A 371 15.52 -14.47 -26.27
C ALA A 371 16.67 -15.25 -26.92
N CYS A 372 16.43 -15.90 -28.06
CA CYS A 372 17.47 -16.63 -28.77
C CYS A 372 18.59 -15.71 -29.26
N VAL A 373 18.27 -14.55 -29.85
CA VAL A 373 19.27 -13.56 -30.26
C VAL A 373 20.06 -13.04 -29.05
N GLY A 374 19.38 -12.72 -27.94
CA GLY A 374 20.03 -12.30 -26.71
C GLY A 374 20.95 -13.36 -26.11
N LEU A 375 20.52 -14.62 -26.14
CA LEU A 375 21.31 -15.77 -25.71
C LEU A 375 22.53 -15.99 -26.61
N PHE A 376 22.41 -15.97 -27.93
CA PHE A 376 23.56 -16.07 -28.84
C PHE A 376 24.53 -14.90 -28.67
N ALA A 377 24.02 -13.68 -28.47
CA ALA A 377 24.82 -12.49 -28.25
C ALA A 377 25.44 -12.41 -26.84
N GLY A 378 25.05 -13.28 -25.91
CA GLY A 378 25.47 -13.20 -24.50
C GLY A 378 25.02 -11.91 -23.80
N SER A 379 23.85 -11.36 -24.19
CA SER A 379 23.37 -10.05 -23.75
C SER A 379 22.23 -10.19 -22.73
N ALA A 380 22.57 -10.12 -21.44
CA ALA A 380 21.59 -10.14 -20.35
C ALA A 380 20.45 -9.10 -20.50
N PRO A 381 20.70 -7.83 -20.91
CA PRO A 381 19.62 -6.86 -21.11
C PRO A 381 18.59 -7.28 -22.17
N VAL A 382 19.04 -7.89 -23.27
CA VAL A 382 18.16 -8.36 -24.35
C VAL A 382 17.34 -9.56 -23.87
N ILE A 383 17.96 -10.47 -23.11
CA ILE A 383 17.28 -11.61 -22.50
C ILE A 383 16.19 -11.12 -21.54
N ILE A 384 16.47 -10.11 -20.71
CA ILE A 384 15.47 -9.49 -19.83
C ILE A 384 14.34 -8.86 -20.65
N GLY A 385 14.66 -8.15 -21.74
CA GLY A 385 13.66 -7.58 -22.65
C GLY A 385 12.72 -8.63 -23.24
N ALA A 386 13.24 -9.79 -23.62
CA ALA A 386 12.44 -10.93 -24.08
C ALA A 386 11.50 -11.48 -22.99
N MET A 387 11.94 -11.52 -21.73
CA MET A 387 11.12 -11.95 -20.60
C MET A 387 9.95 -10.99 -20.32
N ILE A 388 10.13 -9.69 -20.56
CA ILE A 388 9.07 -8.69 -20.41
C ILE A 388 7.99 -8.84 -21.48
N LEU A 389 8.40 -9.17 -22.71
CA LEU A 389 7.49 -9.36 -23.84
C LEU A 389 6.65 -10.64 -23.73
N ALA A 390 7.15 -11.63 -23.00
CA ALA A 390 6.60 -12.97 -22.93
C ALA A 390 5.21 -13.04 -22.27
N PRO A 391 4.20 -13.60 -22.94
CA PRO A 391 2.83 -13.62 -22.41
C PRO A 391 2.51 -14.86 -21.56
N LEU A 392 3.51 -15.71 -21.24
CA LEU A 392 3.29 -17.00 -20.56
C LEU A 392 2.69 -16.87 -19.16
N MET A 393 2.87 -15.73 -18.49
CA MET A 393 2.39 -15.58 -17.11
C MET A 393 0.86 -15.61 -17.03
N SER A 394 0.17 -15.08 -18.02
CA SER A 394 -1.30 -15.01 -18.08
C SER A 394 -1.98 -16.39 -18.04
N PRO A 395 -1.66 -17.37 -18.92
CA PRO A 395 -2.22 -18.71 -18.81
C PRO A 395 -1.72 -19.47 -17.57
N ILE A 396 -0.53 -19.18 -17.05
CA ILE A 396 -0.02 -19.84 -15.83
C ILE A 396 -0.82 -19.43 -14.59
N ILE A 397 -1.11 -18.13 -14.41
CA ILE A 397 -2.00 -17.67 -13.32
C ILE A 397 -3.40 -18.26 -13.47
N SER A 398 -3.90 -18.33 -14.70
CA SER A 398 -5.22 -18.90 -15.01
C SER A 398 -5.28 -20.40 -14.66
N LEU A 399 -4.21 -21.14 -14.98
CA LEU A 399 -4.03 -22.54 -14.59
C LEU A 399 -4.00 -22.69 -13.05
N ALA A 400 -3.24 -21.85 -12.35
CA ALA A 400 -3.16 -21.89 -10.88
C ALA A 400 -4.53 -21.66 -10.21
N MET A 401 -5.30 -20.71 -10.73
CA MET A 401 -6.67 -20.46 -10.26
C MET A 401 -7.62 -21.62 -10.59
N GLY A 402 -7.51 -22.19 -11.79
CA GLY A 402 -8.26 -23.38 -12.20
C GLY A 402 -7.98 -24.56 -11.27
N VAL A 403 -6.70 -24.84 -10.98
CA VAL A 403 -6.25 -25.87 -10.04
C VAL A 403 -6.81 -25.60 -8.65
N LEU A 404 -6.71 -24.38 -8.14
CA LEU A 404 -7.22 -24.01 -6.81
C LEU A 404 -8.74 -24.21 -6.67
N ARG A 405 -9.49 -23.86 -7.73
CA ARG A 405 -10.97 -23.96 -7.71
C ARG A 405 -11.50 -25.29 -8.22
N GLN A 406 -10.65 -26.16 -8.75
CA GLN A 406 -11.04 -27.38 -9.46
C GLN A 406 -12.01 -27.09 -10.62
N ASP A 407 -11.73 -26.02 -11.36
CA ASP A 407 -12.47 -25.69 -12.58
C ASP A 407 -11.80 -26.36 -13.79
N GLU A 408 -12.33 -27.52 -14.17
CA GLU A 408 -11.80 -28.36 -15.26
C GLU A 408 -11.69 -27.61 -16.58
N ARG A 409 -12.64 -26.70 -16.87
CA ARG A 409 -12.63 -25.94 -18.12
C ARG A 409 -11.49 -24.92 -18.11
N LEU A 410 -11.34 -24.16 -17.02
CA LEU A 410 -10.25 -23.19 -16.90
C LEU A 410 -8.88 -23.88 -16.88
N MET A 411 -8.77 -25.03 -16.20
CA MET A 411 -7.56 -25.84 -16.18
C MET A 411 -7.18 -26.31 -17.59
N THR A 412 -8.13 -26.91 -18.31
CA THR A 412 -7.89 -27.46 -19.65
C THR A 412 -7.58 -26.38 -20.68
N GLU A 413 -8.33 -25.27 -20.69
CA GLU A 413 -8.08 -24.13 -21.59
C GLU A 413 -6.68 -23.54 -21.32
N SER A 414 -6.34 -23.28 -20.06
CA SER A 414 -5.03 -22.72 -19.68
C SER A 414 -3.87 -23.67 -19.99
N PHE A 415 -4.03 -24.96 -19.70
CA PHE A 415 -3.02 -25.98 -19.98
C PHE A 415 -2.79 -26.14 -21.49
N ARG A 416 -3.85 -26.18 -22.29
CA ARG A 416 -3.75 -26.22 -23.75
C ARG A 416 -3.01 -25.01 -24.30
N THR A 417 -3.35 -23.80 -23.84
CA THR A 417 -2.68 -22.57 -24.26
C THR A 417 -1.20 -22.58 -23.87
N LEU A 418 -0.87 -23.10 -22.68
CA LEU A 418 0.52 -23.26 -22.25
C LEU A 418 1.28 -24.25 -23.15
N CYS A 419 0.70 -25.41 -23.47
CA CYS A 419 1.31 -26.37 -24.40
C CYS A 419 1.52 -25.78 -25.81
N VAL A 420 0.57 -25.00 -26.31
CA VAL A 420 0.72 -24.30 -27.61
C VAL A 420 1.86 -23.28 -27.54
N GLY A 421 1.95 -22.49 -26.48
CA GLY A 421 3.04 -21.52 -26.29
C GLY A 421 4.41 -22.20 -26.18
N ILE A 422 4.49 -23.28 -25.41
CA ILE A 422 5.70 -24.11 -25.28
C ILE A 422 6.13 -24.68 -26.63
N GLY A 423 5.20 -25.31 -27.36
CA GLY A 423 5.49 -25.90 -28.66
C GLY A 423 5.94 -24.86 -29.68
N LEU A 424 5.31 -23.68 -29.70
CA LEU A 424 5.68 -22.59 -30.60
C LEU A 424 7.07 -22.04 -30.29
N ALA A 425 7.40 -21.87 -29.01
CA ALA A 425 8.72 -21.43 -28.59
C ALA A 425 9.81 -22.44 -28.93
N LEU A 426 9.60 -23.72 -28.64
CA LEU A 426 10.53 -24.78 -29.00
C LEU A 426 10.75 -24.80 -30.51
N LEU A 427 9.67 -24.78 -31.30
CA LEU A 427 9.74 -24.75 -32.76
C LEU A 427 10.55 -23.55 -33.26
N CYS A 428 10.25 -22.33 -32.80
CA CYS A 428 10.95 -21.13 -33.25
C CYS A 428 12.42 -21.12 -32.85
N ALA A 429 12.73 -21.51 -31.60
CA ALA A 429 14.09 -21.57 -31.11
C ALA A 429 14.91 -22.63 -31.87
N THR A 430 14.37 -23.84 -32.05
CA THR A 430 15.03 -24.89 -32.82
C THR A 430 15.26 -24.48 -34.28
N LEU A 431 14.25 -23.91 -34.95
CA LEU A 431 14.41 -23.42 -36.32
C LEU A 431 15.48 -22.33 -36.43
N LEU A 432 15.49 -21.36 -35.51
CA LEU A 432 16.49 -20.30 -35.52
C LEU A 432 17.90 -20.85 -35.27
N THR A 433 18.06 -21.80 -34.34
CA THR A 433 19.33 -22.46 -34.07
C THR A 433 19.83 -23.28 -35.25
N LEU A 434 18.95 -23.90 -36.03
CA LEU A 434 19.33 -24.60 -37.26
C LEU A 434 19.76 -23.63 -38.36
N LEU A 435 19.15 -22.44 -38.44
CA LEU A 435 19.50 -21.40 -39.40
C LEU A 435 20.79 -20.65 -39.03
N VAL A 436 21.10 -20.55 -37.74
CA VAL A 436 22.26 -19.85 -37.20
C VAL A 436 23.22 -20.87 -36.58
N PRO A 437 24.21 -21.38 -37.33
CA PRO A 437 25.09 -22.48 -36.89
C PRO A 437 26.19 -21.98 -35.92
N LEU A 438 25.78 -21.31 -34.85
CA LEU A 438 26.64 -20.94 -33.74
C LEU A 438 26.49 -22.00 -32.64
N GLN A 439 27.53 -22.79 -32.42
CA GLN A 439 27.60 -23.80 -31.36
C GLN A 439 28.57 -23.36 -30.26
N THR A 440 28.26 -22.23 -29.63
CA THR A 440 29.09 -21.69 -28.54
C THR A 440 28.28 -21.63 -27.25
N LEU A 441 28.66 -22.46 -26.27
CA LEU A 441 28.16 -22.35 -24.90
C LEU A 441 28.78 -21.12 -24.24
N ASN A 442 27.98 -20.06 -24.09
CA ASN A 442 28.37 -18.89 -23.32
C ASN A 442 27.78 -18.94 -21.91
N ASN A 443 28.18 -17.99 -21.06
CA ASN A 443 27.74 -17.95 -19.67
C ASN A 443 26.21 -17.85 -19.52
N GLU A 444 25.53 -17.14 -20.43
CA GLU A 444 24.06 -16.98 -20.38
C GLU A 444 23.30 -18.26 -20.72
N ILE A 445 23.85 -19.12 -21.58
CA ILE A 445 23.29 -20.43 -21.90
C ILE A 445 23.65 -21.43 -20.80
N SER A 446 24.92 -21.49 -20.40
CA SER A 446 25.40 -22.43 -19.38
C SER A 446 24.71 -22.24 -18.03
N ALA A 447 24.41 -20.99 -17.64
CA ALA A 447 23.68 -20.70 -16.41
C ALA A 447 22.26 -21.32 -16.35
N ARG A 448 21.74 -21.84 -17.46
CA ARG A 448 20.36 -22.36 -17.59
C ARG A 448 20.35 -23.88 -17.65
N LEU A 449 21.53 -24.51 -17.71
CA LEU A 449 21.73 -25.95 -17.73
C LEU A 449 21.72 -26.57 -16.34
N GLN A 450 22.03 -25.75 -15.33
CA GLN A 450 22.31 -26.17 -13.97
C GLN A 450 21.29 -25.57 -13.00
N PRO A 451 20.04 -26.07 -13.01
CA PRO A 451 19.00 -25.55 -12.14
C PRO A 451 19.36 -25.73 -10.66
N THR A 452 19.02 -24.73 -9.85
CA THR A 452 19.32 -24.65 -8.42
C THR A 452 18.06 -24.47 -7.59
N LEU A 453 18.19 -24.65 -6.26
CA LEU A 453 17.11 -24.30 -5.32
C LEU A 453 16.80 -22.79 -5.31
N LEU A 454 17.76 -21.94 -5.71
CA LEU A 454 17.55 -20.50 -5.82
C LEU A 454 16.58 -20.17 -6.97
N ASP A 455 16.66 -20.90 -8.09
CA ASP A 455 15.72 -20.74 -9.20
C ASP A 455 14.29 -21.06 -8.77
N LEU A 456 14.12 -22.13 -7.98
CA LEU A 456 12.81 -22.46 -7.38
C LEU A 456 12.32 -21.36 -6.44
N ALA A 457 13.20 -20.76 -5.64
CA ALA A 457 12.81 -19.64 -4.78
C ALA A 457 12.34 -18.42 -5.61
N VAL A 458 13.05 -18.09 -6.70
CA VAL A 458 12.64 -17.05 -7.65
C VAL A 458 11.28 -17.38 -8.27
N ALA A 459 11.05 -18.62 -8.66
CA ALA A 459 9.78 -19.09 -9.21
C ALA A 459 8.63 -18.95 -8.20
N VAL A 460 8.84 -19.31 -6.93
CA VAL A 460 7.85 -19.15 -5.86
C VAL A 460 7.53 -17.67 -5.64
N ILE A 461 8.53 -16.81 -5.51
CA ILE A 461 8.33 -15.35 -5.34
C ILE A 461 7.57 -14.77 -6.54
N SER A 462 7.93 -15.18 -7.76
CA SER A 462 7.26 -14.76 -8.99
C SER A 462 5.80 -15.21 -9.04
N GLY A 463 5.49 -16.42 -8.59
CA GLY A 463 4.12 -16.93 -8.49
C GLY A 463 3.27 -16.15 -7.49
N VAL A 464 3.83 -15.81 -6.31
CA VAL A 464 3.16 -14.94 -5.33
C VAL A 464 2.91 -13.55 -5.92
N ALA A 465 3.93 -12.94 -6.52
CA ALA A 465 3.82 -11.61 -7.13
C ALA A 465 2.78 -11.59 -8.25
N GLY A 466 2.81 -12.57 -9.16
CA GLY A 466 1.86 -12.69 -10.27
C GLY A 466 0.42 -12.88 -9.80
N ALA A 467 0.18 -13.79 -8.84
CA ALA A 467 -1.17 -14.00 -8.31
C ALA A 467 -1.69 -12.76 -7.57
N TYR A 468 -0.84 -12.10 -6.78
CA TYR A 468 -1.22 -10.87 -6.06
C TYR A 468 -1.50 -9.70 -7.02
N ALA A 469 -0.70 -9.54 -8.07
CA ALA A 469 -0.88 -8.54 -9.11
C ALA A 469 -2.24 -8.69 -9.79
N HIS A 470 -2.54 -9.91 -10.26
CA HIS A 470 -3.81 -10.21 -10.92
C HIS A 470 -5.01 -10.07 -9.97
N ALA A 471 -4.84 -10.42 -8.69
CA ALA A 471 -5.91 -10.28 -7.70
C ALA A 471 -6.25 -8.83 -7.31
N ARG A 472 -5.42 -7.84 -7.66
CA ARG A 472 -5.62 -6.43 -7.25
C ARG A 472 -5.46 -5.49 -8.45
N ALA A 473 -6.58 -4.96 -8.95
CA ALA A 473 -6.62 -4.10 -10.13
C ALA A 473 -5.68 -2.88 -10.06
N GLU A 474 -5.51 -2.28 -8.87
CA GLU A 474 -4.58 -1.17 -8.65
C GLU A 474 -3.12 -1.57 -8.81
N VAL A 475 -2.77 -2.78 -8.34
CA VAL A 475 -1.41 -3.32 -8.40
C VAL A 475 -1.09 -3.80 -9.81
N ALA A 476 -2.05 -4.40 -10.51
CA ALA A 476 -1.92 -4.81 -11.91
C ALA A 476 -1.48 -3.65 -12.83
N LYS A 477 -2.02 -2.44 -12.63
CA LYS A 477 -1.66 -1.24 -13.41
C LYS A 477 -0.24 -0.76 -13.15
N SER A 478 0.27 -0.90 -11.92
CA SER A 478 1.62 -0.49 -11.52
C SER A 478 2.68 -1.53 -11.88
N LEU A 479 2.36 -2.82 -11.74
CA LEU A 479 3.25 -3.94 -12.09
C LEU A 479 3.37 -4.18 -13.59
N ALA A 480 2.45 -3.64 -14.41
CA ALA A 480 2.60 -3.65 -15.87
C ALA A 480 3.91 -2.99 -16.35
N GLY A 481 4.48 -2.07 -15.55
CA GLY A 481 5.78 -1.44 -15.82
C GLY A 481 6.98 -2.08 -15.10
N VAL A 482 6.76 -2.78 -13.99
CA VAL A 482 7.83 -3.50 -13.27
C VAL A 482 7.76 -4.96 -13.68
N ALA A 483 8.42 -5.22 -14.81
CA ALA A 483 8.80 -6.52 -15.34
C ALA A 483 8.67 -7.65 -14.30
N ILE A 484 7.55 -8.38 -14.34
CA ILE A 484 7.50 -9.75 -13.80
C ILE A 484 8.35 -10.55 -14.79
N ALA A 485 9.68 -10.40 -14.71
CA ALA A 485 10.64 -11.05 -15.58
C ALA A 485 10.62 -12.53 -15.23
N VAL A 486 9.68 -13.24 -15.83
CA VAL A 486 9.47 -14.65 -15.53
C VAL A 486 10.63 -15.44 -16.15
N ALA A 487 11.34 -16.21 -15.31
CA ALA A 487 12.45 -17.10 -15.65
C ALA A 487 12.05 -18.32 -16.50
N LEU A 488 11.07 -18.19 -17.41
CA LEU A 488 10.56 -19.30 -18.22
C LEU A 488 10.98 -19.22 -19.68
N VAL A 489 10.95 -18.05 -20.31
CA VAL A 489 11.29 -17.95 -21.75
C VAL A 489 12.76 -18.25 -22.04
N PRO A 490 13.75 -17.73 -21.30
CA PRO A 490 15.15 -18.04 -21.60
C PRO A 490 15.47 -19.53 -21.45
N PRO A 491 15.07 -20.24 -20.37
CA PRO A 491 15.26 -21.69 -20.31
C PRO A 491 14.56 -22.45 -21.43
N LEU A 492 13.34 -22.04 -21.80
CA LEU A 492 12.61 -22.66 -22.90
C LEU A 492 13.27 -22.43 -24.27
N ALA A 493 13.85 -21.26 -24.48
CA ALA A 493 14.64 -20.96 -25.67
C ALA A 493 15.91 -21.81 -25.71
N VAL A 494 16.64 -21.95 -24.59
CA VAL A 494 17.82 -22.84 -24.49
C VAL A 494 17.42 -24.30 -24.71
N THR A 495 16.27 -24.75 -24.23
CA THR A 495 15.74 -26.09 -24.54
C THR A 495 15.58 -26.27 -26.05
N GLY A 496 15.00 -25.29 -26.76
CA GLY A 496 14.88 -25.33 -28.22
C GLY A 496 16.23 -25.28 -28.95
N MET A 497 17.22 -24.56 -28.41
CA MET A 497 18.60 -24.57 -28.91
C MET A 497 19.24 -25.94 -28.75
N GLY A 498 19.08 -26.59 -27.60
CA GLY A 498 19.57 -27.95 -27.36
C GLY A 498 18.99 -28.97 -28.34
N LEU A 499 17.70 -28.85 -28.69
CA LEU A 499 17.11 -29.63 -29.77
C LEU A 499 17.74 -29.33 -31.13
N GLY A 500 17.98 -28.05 -31.45
CA GLY A 500 18.63 -27.63 -32.70
C GLY A 500 20.09 -28.11 -32.82
N TRP A 501 20.81 -28.19 -31.71
CA TRP A 501 22.17 -28.72 -31.64
C TRP A 501 22.24 -30.24 -31.52
N LEU A 502 21.10 -30.92 -31.32
CA LEU A 502 21.04 -32.33 -30.94
C LEU A 502 21.84 -32.64 -29.66
N ASP A 503 21.96 -31.66 -28.76
CA ASP A 503 22.64 -31.79 -27.48
C ASP A 503 21.63 -32.09 -26.37
N TRP A 504 21.62 -33.36 -25.94
CA TRP A 504 20.73 -33.84 -24.89
C TRP A 504 21.00 -33.22 -23.51
N HIS A 505 22.25 -32.88 -23.22
CA HIS A 505 22.61 -32.24 -21.96
C HIS A 505 22.02 -30.83 -21.92
N VAL A 506 22.15 -30.08 -23.02
CA VAL A 506 21.58 -28.73 -23.15
C VAL A 506 20.06 -28.75 -23.06
N PHE A 507 19.43 -29.66 -23.80
CA PHE A 507 17.98 -29.84 -23.80
C PHE A 507 17.43 -30.16 -22.41
N SER A 508 17.96 -31.21 -21.76
CA SER A 508 17.40 -31.75 -20.53
C SER A 508 17.61 -30.82 -19.33
N GLY A 509 18.79 -30.19 -19.21
CA GLY A 509 19.09 -29.24 -18.13
C GLY A 509 18.17 -28.01 -18.17
N ALA A 510 18.05 -27.37 -19.33
CA ALA A 510 17.21 -26.19 -19.50
C ALA A 510 15.71 -26.51 -19.42
N PHE A 511 15.29 -27.67 -19.93
CA PHE A 511 13.89 -28.09 -19.82
C PHE A 511 13.49 -28.39 -18.38
N LEU A 512 14.40 -28.98 -17.60
CA LEU A 512 14.19 -29.22 -16.19
C LEU A 512 14.04 -27.90 -15.43
N LEU A 513 14.91 -26.90 -15.69
CA LEU A 513 14.80 -25.56 -15.13
C LEU A 513 13.45 -24.90 -15.47
N PHE A 514 13.01 -25.02 -16.73
CA PHE A 514 11.69 -24.53 -17.13
C PHE A 514 10.56 -25.20 -16.33
N LEU A 515 10.61 -26.53 -16.21
CA LEU A 515 9.55 -27.31 -15.58
C LEU A 515 9.49 -27.08 -14.05
N THR A 516 10.63 -26.97 -13.38
CA THR A 516 10.71 -26.65 -11.94
C THR A 516 10.12 -25.26 -11.68
N ASN A 517 10.49 -24.28 -12.49
CA ASN A 517 9.98 -22.92 -12.38
C ASN A 517 8.47 -22.87 -12.62
N LEU A 518 7.98 -23.54 -13.66
CA LEU A 518 6.55 -23.61 -13.95
C LEU A 518 5.76 -24.22 -12.78
N ALA A 519 6.21 -25.36 -12.25
CA ALA A 519 5.54 -26.03 -11.14
C ALA A 519 5.55 -25.17 -9.86
N GLY A 520 6.69 -24.54 -9.55
CA GLY A 520 6.85 -23.63 -8.41
C GLY A 520 5.92 -22.42 -8.50
N ILE A 521 5.84 -21.79 -9.68
CA ILE A 521 4.94 -20.66 -9.93
C ILE A 521 3.47 -21.07 -9.75
N VAL A 522 3.04 -22.19 -10.34
CA VAL A 522 1.65 -22.67 -10.23
C VAL A 522 1.27 -22.94 -8.78
N LEU A 523 2.12 -23.63 -8.02
CA LEU A 523 1.88 -23.92 -6.60
C LEU A 523 1.81 -22.64 -5.76
N ALA A 524 2.77 -21.73 -5.93
CA ALA A 524 2.84 -20.48 -5.19
C ALA A 524 1.66 -19.55 -5.50
N ALA A 525 1.26 -19.46 -6.77
CA ALA A 525 0.10 -18.70 -7.20
C ALA A 525 -1.20 -19.27 -6.60
N ALA A 526 -1.37 -20.60 -6.62
CA ALA A 526 -2.54 -21.26 -6.04
C ALA A 526 -2.63 -21.02 -4.52
N LEU A 527 -1.50 -21.11 -3.80
CA LEU A 527 -1.43 -20.79 -2.36
C LEU A 527 -1.74 -19.32 -2.08
N THR A 528 -1.31 -18.42 -2.94
CA THR A 528 -1.57 -16.98 -2.80
C THR A 528 -3.06 -16.69 -2.99
N PHE A 529 -3.69 -17.24 -4.01
CA PHE A 529 -5.13 -17.11 -4.22
C PHE A 529 -5.95 -17.73 -3.06
N LEU A 530 -5.50 -18.85 -2.49
CA LEU A 530 -6.09 -19.43 -1.29
C LEU A 530 -5.99 -18.47 -0.09
N ALA A 531 -4.81 -17.88 0.14
CA ALA A 531 -4.60 -16.92 1.23
C ALA A 531 -5.41 -15.62 1.05
N LEU A 532 -5.71 -15.23 -0.18
CA LEU A 532 -6.56 -14.09 -0.52
C LEU A 532 -8.07 -14.41 -0.47
N GLY A 533 -8.44 -15.67 -0.19
CA GLY A 533 -9.85 -16.08 0.00
C GLY A 533 -10.59 -16.46 -1.28
N TYR A 534 -9.91 -16.73 -2.40
CA TYR A 534 -10.53 -17.07 -3.68
C TYR A 534 -11.07 -18.51 -3.77
N SER A 535 -10.84 -19.37 -2.78
CA SER A 535 -11.41 -20.72 -2.73
C SER A 535 -11.47 -21.23 -1.28
N PRO A 536 -12.54 -21.95 -0.87
CA PRO A 536 -12.55 -22.62 0.42
C PRO A 536 -11.54 -23.77 0.45
N PHE A 537 -10.87 -23.96 1.59
CA PHE A 537 -9.82 -24.97 1.76
C PHE A 537 -10.28 -26.40 1.40
N SER A 538 -11.55 -26.73 1.65
CA SER A 538 -12.14 -28.04 1.32
C SER A 538 -12.12 -28.36 -0.17
N ARG A 539 -12.32 -27.36 -1.04
CA ARG A 539 -12.23 -27.53 -2.51
C ARG A 539 -10.79 -27.45 -3.00
N ALA A 540 -10.00 -26.55 -2.39
CA ALA A 540 -8.60 -26.32 -2.76
C ALA A 540 -7.68 -27.54 -2.53
N ARG A 541 -8.01 -28.39 -1.55
CA ARG A 541 -7.14 -29.50 -1.11
C ARG A 541 -6.65 -30.40 -2.25
N ARG A 542 -7.52 -30.81 -3.17
CA ARG A 542 -7.16 -31.70 -4.30
C ARG A 542 -6.19 -31.03 -5.26
N GLY A 543 -6.50 -29.81 -5.69
CA GLY A 543 -5.65 -29.04 -6.59
C GLY A 543 -4.28 -28.74 -5.98
N LEU A 544 -4.26 -28.37 -4.69
CA LEU A 544 -3.02 -28.11 -3.98
C LEU A 544 -2.15 -29.36 -3.88
N LEU A 545 -2.74 -30.52 -3.54
CA LEU A 545 -2.03 -31.80 -3.53
C LEU A 545 -1.45 -32.15 -4.90
N LEU A 546 -2.22 -31.98 -5.98
CA LEU A 546 -1.73 -32.23 -7.34
C LEU A 546 -0.54 -31.32 -7.69
N SER A 547 -0.63 -30.03 -7.42
CA SER A 547 0.48 -29.09 -7.66
C SER A 547 1.71 -29.39 -6.80
N LEU A 548 1.52 -29.81 -5.55
CA LEU A 548 2.60 -30.21 -4.66
C LEU A 548 3.27 -31.50 -5.13
N MET A 549 2.50 -32.49 -5.57
CA MET A 549 3.03 -33.72 -6.17
C MET A 549 3.84 -33.42 -7.43
N LEU A 550 3.37 -32.50 -8.28
CA LEU A 550 4.11 -32.07 -9.47
C LEU A 550 5.45 -31.41 -9.08
N VAL A 551 5.46 -30.50 -8.10
CA VAL A 551 6.69 -29.87 -7.62
C VAL A 551 7.66 -30.91 -7.07
N ILE A 552 7.20 -31.86 -6.25
CA ILE A 552 8.03 -32.95 -5.72
C ILE A 552 8.60 -33.81 -6.85
N MET A 553 7.76 -34.21 -7.81
CA MET A 553 8.14 -35.02 -8.96
C MET A 553 9.26 -34.37 -9.77
N VAL A 554 9.19 -33.06 -10.00
CA VAL A 554 10.20 -32.33 -10.79
C VAL A 554 11.44 -31.99 -9.94
N SER A 555 11.29 -31.85 -8.62
CA SER A 555 12.40 -31.56 -7.70
C SER A 555 13.35 -32.76 -7.51
N VAL A 556 12.89 -33.99 -7.72
CA VAL A 556 13.74 -35.19 -7.59
C VAL A 556 14.82 -35.25 -8.69
N PRO A 557 14.51 -35.17 -10.00
CA PRO A 557 15.53 -35.08 -11.05
C PRO A 557 16.46 -33.87 -10.87
N LEU A 558 15.90 -32.75 -10.39
CA LEU A 558 16.67 -31.55 -10.08
C LEU A 558 17.76 -31.81 -9.03
N ALA A 559 17.39 -32.45 -7.91
CA ALA A 559 18.33 -32.78 -6.85
C ALA A 559 19.42 -33.75 -7.35
N LEU A 560 19.06 -34.73 -8.17
CA LEU A 560 20.01 -35.68 -8.75
C LEU A 560 20.97 -35.00 -9.76
N GLY A 561 20.45 -34.12 -10.62
CA GLY A 561 21.26 -33.34 -11.57
C GLY A 561 22.22 -32.40 -10.85
N PHE A 562 21.74 -31.72 -9.81
CA PHE A 562 22.55 -30.84 -8.96
C PHE A 562 23.68 -31.60 -8.26
N GLN A 563 23.40 -32.79 -7.72
CA GLN A 563 24.45 -33.63 -7.12
C GLN A 563 25.54 -34.04 -8.11
N ARG A 564 25.16 -34.44 -9.34
CA ARG A 564 26.13 -34.78 -10.40
C ARG A 564 27.03 -33.60 -10.75
N MET A 565 26.45 -32.42 -10.92
CA MET A 565 27.21 -31.19 -11.20
C MET A 565 28.15 -30.81 -10.04
N VAL A 566 27.68 -30.90 -8.79
CA VAL A 566 28.52 -30.64 -7.61
C VAL A 566 29.69 -31.60 -7.54
N ASP A 567 29.46 -32.88 -7.84
CA ASP A 567 30.52 -33.89 -7.91
C ASP A 567 31.54 -33.57 -9.02
N GLU A 568 31.08 -33.18 -10.23
CA GLU A 568 31.95 -32.76 -11.34
C GLU A 568 32.83 -31.56 -10.95
N HIS A 569 32.24 -30.49 -10.41
CA HIS A 569 33.00 -29.32 -9.96
C HIS A 569 33.92 -29.62 -8.78
N ARG A 570 33.53 -30.54 -7.89
CA ARG A 570 34.38 -30.98 -6.78
C ARG A 570 35.61 -31.72 -7.30
N VAL A 571 35.44 -32.60 -8.28
CA VAL A 571 36.56 -33.32 -8.92
C VAL A 571 37.47 -32.31 -9.62
N GLN A 572 36.90 -31.40 -10.42
CA GLN A 572 37.66 -30.35 -11.10
C GLN A 572 38.48 -29.51 -10.13
N ARG A 573 37.88 -28.96 -9.06
CA ARG A 573 38.62 -28.18 -8.03
C ARG A 573 39.65 -28.98 -7.24
N THR A 574 39.47 -30.30 -7.12
CA THR A 574 40.40 -31.16 -6.37
C THR A 574 41.65 -31.46 -7.21
N LEU A 575 41.50 -31.54 -8.53
CA LEU A 575 42.57 -31.86 -9.47
C LEU A 575 43.24 -30.62 -10.05
N ASP A 576 42.50 -29.55 -10.29
CA ASP A 576 43.03 -28.31 -10.88
C ASP A 576 44.00 -27.62 -9.90
N GLY A 577 45.24 -27.38 -10.35
CA GLY A 577 46.34 -26.89 -9.52
C GLY A 577 46.97 -27.94 -8.60
N TRP A 578 46.61 -29.23 -8.72
CA TRP A 578 47.23 -30.30 -7.94
C TRP A 578 48.61 -30.65 -8.51
N ASP A 579 49.63 -30.62 -7.66
CA ASP A 579 50.97 -31.12 -7.96
C ASP A 579 51.09 -32.61 -7.59
N VAL A 580 51.39 -33.44 -8.59
CA VAL A 580 51.53 -34.88 -8.45
C VAL A 580 52.70 -35.36 -9.30
N ALA A 581 53.59 -36.19 -8.75
CA ALA A 581 54.76 -36.71 -9.46
C ALA A 581 55.67 -35.62 -10.12
N GLY A 582 55.70 -34.41 -9.56
CA GLY A 582 56.49 -33.28 -10.08
C GLY A 582 55.89 -32.61 -11.32
N VAL A 583 54.59 -32.77 -11.53
CA VAL A 583 53.82 -32.09 -12.57
C VAL A 583 52.58 -31.43 -11.99
N THR A 584 52.21 -30.26 -12.53
CA THR A 584 51.00 -29.54 -12.13
C THR A 584 49.87 -29.83 -13.10
N LEU A 585 48.73 -30.25 -12.58
CA LEU A 585 47.50 -30.42 -13.37
C LEU A 585 46.80 -29.07 -13.55
N GLN A 586 46.37 -28.77 -14.77
CA GLN A 586 45.62 -27.57 -15.15
C GLN A 586 44.50 -27.92 -16.14
N ASP A 587 43.55 -27.01 -16.31
CA ASP A 587 42.48 -27.11 -17.32
C ASP A 587 41.71 -28.43 -17.24
N VAL A 588 41.44 -28.90 -16.01
CA VAL A 588 40.77 -30.19 -15.79
C VAL A 588 39.31 -30.10 -16.25
N SER A 589 38.91 -30.96 -17.17
CA SER A 589 37.54 -31.14 -17.63
C SER A 589 37.09 -32.58 -17.35
N VAL A 590 35.91 -32.70 -16.74
CA VAL A 590 35.33 -33.99 -16.35
C VAL A 590 34.18 -34.30 -17.27
N ARG A 591 34.18 -35.49 -17.88
CA ARG A 591 33.04 -36.03 -18.62
C ARG A 591 32.49 -37.26 -17.90
N PRO A 592 31.17 -37.30 -17.64
CA PRO A 592 30.56 -38.42 -16.94
C PRO A 592 30.65 -39.71 -17.79
N GLY A 593 30.98 -40.83 -17.12
CA GLY A 593 31.12 -42.16 -17.73
C GLY A 593 31.66 -43.19 -16.73
N GLU A 594 31.57 -44.48 -17.06
CA GLU A 594 32.24 -45.57 -16.35
C GLU A 594 33.17 -46.32 -17.31
N PRO A 595 34.50 -46.15 -17.22
CA PRO A 595 35.25 -45.29 -16.30
C PRO A 595 35.08 -43.79 -16.58
N MET A 596 35.30 -42.94 -15.57
CA MET A 596 35.16 -41.48 -15.67
C MET A 596 36.19 -40.91 -16.65
N HIS A 597 35.75 -40.11 -17.61
CA HIS A 597 36.64 -39.51 -18.60
C HIS A 597 37.17 -38.17 -18.09
N LEU A 598 38.49 -38.05 -17.95
CA LEU A 598 39.15 -36.82 -17.52
C LEU A 598 40.03 -36.31 -18.66
N GLN A 599 39.75 -35.09 -19.12
CA GLN A 599 40.63 -34.36 -20.02
C GLN A 599 41.39 -33.33 -19.19
N LEU A 600 42.72 -33.35 -19.22
CA LEU A 600 43.52 -32.46 -18.38
C LEU A 600 44.81 -32.04 -19.07
N ARG A 601 45.29 -30.85 -18.72
CA ARG A 601 46.58 -30.33 -19.16
C ARG A 601 47.62 -30.57 -18.08
N VAL A 602 48.76 -31.12 -18.45
CA VAL A 602 49.85 -31.40 -17.51
C VAL A 602 51.00 -30.46 -17.81
N LEU A 603 51.38 -29.65 -16.83
CA LEU A 603 52.58 -28.82 -16.87
C LEU A 603 53.76 -29.60 -16.31
N SER A 604 54.79 -29.82 -17.14
CA SER A 604 56.00 -30.53 -16.72
C SER A 604 57.26 -29.78 -17.14
N PRO A 605 58.32 -29.76 -16.30
CA PRO A 605 59.64 -29.26 -16.70
C PRO A 605 60.39 -30.21 -17.65
N ARG A 606 59.91 -31.45 -17.82
CA ARG A 606 60.55 -32.49 -18.63
C ARG A 606 59.54 -33.19 -19.56
N PRO A 607 59.99 -33.84 -20.65
CA PRO A 607 59.14 -34.75 -21.40
C PRO A 607 58.67 -35.89 -20.50
N LEU A 608 57.38 -36.25 -20.59
CA LEU A 608 56.78 -37.34 -19.81
C LEU A 608 56.81 -38.64 -20.61
N THR A 609 57.12 -39.76 -19.96
CA THR A 609 57.03 -41.11 -20.53
C THR A 609 55.67 -41.76 -20.23
N GLU A 610 55.34 -42.87 -20.90
CA GLU A 610 54.11 -43.63 -20.60
C GLU A 610 54.04 -44.07 -19.13
N THR A 611 55.18 -44.43 -18.53
CA THR A 611 55.27 -44.78 -17.10
C THR A 611 54.95 -43.60 -16.18
N ASP A 612 55.33 -42.37 -16.56
CA ASP A 612 54.96 -41.17 -15.79
C ASP A 612 53.45 -40.90 -15.89
N LEU A 613 52.85 -41.11 -17.07
CA LEU A 613 51.40 -40.94 -17.28
C LEU A 613 50.56 -41.98 -16.53
N ASP A 614 51.01 -43.23 -16.47
CA ASP A 614 50.36 -44.30 -15.68
C ASP A 614 50.45 -44.02 -14.18
N ALA A 615 51.58 -43.47 -13.70
CA ALA A 615 51.73 -43.07 -12.30
C ALA A 615 50.79 -41.89 -11.94
N ILE A 616 50.65 -40.90 -12.83
CA ILE A 616 49.67 -39.80 -12.66
C ILE A 616 48.24 -40.37 -12.64
N LYS A 617 47.92 -41.31 -13.53
CA LYS A 617 46.63 -42.00 -13.55
C LYS A 617 46.35 -42.72 -12.24
N GLN A 618 47.26 -43.54 -11.75
CA GLN A 618 47.09 -44.24 -10.47
C GLN A 618 46.89 -43.28 -9.31
N ALA A 619 47.69 -42.21 -9.24
CA ALA A 619 47.54 -41.20 -8.20
C ALA A 619 46.16 -40.49 -8.24
N ILE A 620 45.64 -40.21 -9.44
CA ILE A 620 44.28 -39.68 -9.61
C ILE A 620 43.22 -40.70 -9.18
N GLU A 621 43.36 -41.97 -9.56
CA GLU A 621 42.42 -43.05 -9.18
C GLU A 621 42.41 -43.29 -7.67
N GLU A 622 43.57 -43.24 -7.00
CA GLU A 622 43.69 -43.36 -5.54
C GLU A 622 43.02 -42.18 -4.82
N ARG A 623 43.23 -40.96 -5.33
CA ARG A 623 42.67 -39.74 -4.74
C ARG A 623 41.15 -39.65 -4.91
N LEU A 624 40.65 -40.04 -6.08
CA LEU A 624 39.21 -40.02 -6.39
C LEU A 624 38.48 -41.29 -5.94
N ARG A 625 39.20 -42.36 -5.62
CA ARG A 625 38.68 -43.72 -5.33
C ARG A 625 37.72 -44.23 -6.41
N ARG A 626 38.01 -43.90 -7.68
CA ARG A 626 37.21 -44.25 -8.86
C ARG A 626 38.13 -44.53 -10.03
N SER A 627 37.72 -45.40 -10.95
CA SER A 627 38.44 -45.67 -12.19
C SER A 627 38.28 -44.51 -13.17
N VAL A 628 39.37 -44.14 -13.84
CA VAL A 628 39.40 -42.99 -14.76
C VAL A 628 40.04 -43.37 -16.10
N ARG A 629 39.56 -42.75 -17.17
CA ARG A 629 40.19 -42.74 -18.48
C ARG A 629 40.74 -41.34 -18.73
N LEU A 630 42.06 -41.24 -18.86
CA LEU A 630 42.74 -39.96 -19.04
C LEU A 630 42.92 -39.62 -20.53
N GLU A 631 42.64 -38.38 -20.87
CA GLU A 631 43.07 -37.72 -22.08
C GLU A 631 43.99 -36.55 -21.65
N VAL A 632 45.29 -36.65 -21.97
CA VAL A 632 46.30 -35.75 -21.43
C VAL A 632 46.89 -34.86 -22.51
N VAL A 633 46.87 -33.55 -22.29
CA VAL A 633 47.61 -32.57 -23.10
C VAL A 633 48.86 -32.15 -22.34
N ILE A 634 50.04 -32.49 -22.87
CA ILE A 634 51.31 -32.18 -22.21
C ILE A 634 51.77 -30.79 -22.63
N ALA A 635 52.06 -29.93 -21.66
CA ALA A 635 52.67 -28.63 -21.87
C ALA A 635 54.00 -28.56 -21.11
N ILE A 636 55.10 -28.40 -21.85
CA ILE A 636 56.45 -28.38 -21.28
C ILE A 636 56.84 -26.93 -20.98
N LEU A 637 57.17 -26.65 -19.72
CA LEU A 637 57.76 -25.38 -19.29
C LEU A 637 59.28 -25.52 -19.31
N ARG A 638 59.97 -24.75 -20.15
CA ARG A 638 61.44 -24.74 -20.26
C ARG A 638 62.03 -23.46 -19.72
#